data_AF-A0AAV0B671-F1
#
_entry.id   AF-A0AAV0B671-F1
#
_cell.length_a   1.000
_cell.length_b   1.000
_cell.length_c   1.000
_cell.angle_alpha   90.00
_cell.angle_beta   90.00
_cell.angle_gamma   90.00
#
_symmetry.space_group_name_H-M   'P 1'
#
loop_
_entity.id
_entity.type
_entity.pdbx_description
1 polymer ?
#
loop_
_entity_poly.entity_id
_entity_poly.type
_entity_poly.pdbx_seq_one_letter_code
_entity_poly.pdbx_strand_id
1 'polypeptide(L)'
;MARSCARAFKLSLRLLVVGLFLSLLKVLIPFKLPFYLIYRDEDDTRRLIPLGKLSSKSDILNLKKELENQFLRGKNKWLKLNPLAQVNRAESEASENDNSREFLRDQPNFIELSNSSPPQIGPVPFRHPITVAYKVALEDVNAAIDWLIGQDPVISKADFRRRFSGIPGTGVRTDSERDQLQSWLDCVSAEGEWRWEPALNDSSSPTITIHKQGPEEARCDRAYYNAFEEQEMMKVGGDRSSSHEQWNARLSLKYRWHPSSRCDLLRPGQHTQITKLTRANLCHSLHHRKILIVGDNTQYKIHDLLLDWTSTRQLTCYGSLYCNSHKICQDELGKNWNGSRSDLEAGLLDRLIYSKIPPQPRMSYHQPTDPSLEHLNSSFSAKNQHSTILRFRRSDSLWGSSTSSHSRFDPTWIHPNTGIKDINNHWLADAKRSNLIILSRPPLPMPIPSYMTKSFRRPKELRSKHFGYLKHISRDDGWSIPAHELEKEGGGKRVTELLIKMAKRMVLEVWLPEVLYTLFQLRSSSSPIDQLIVWRGEWRSHPDCSLLSDSEQRLSSPVSGLKSDWDTLWAVRSRGDGPAPHLASPTLASIIFPSIPVHLNRSFEELDLLTQNQVIRSMETLKSPRIVFHDLEVIFQNMIMKRLAPKFGIPFLDLDNPTKIWRGGMIGGSVSFDKRKKKKVKKEFLNCFQYCFPSPGRSVEDSFLGGLLKILQ
;
A
#
# COMPACT_ATOMS: atom_id res chain seq x y z
N MET A 1 -28.07 -45.33 -26.74
CA MET A 1 -29.09 -44.50 -26.05
C MET A 1 -28.52 -43.32 -25.27
N ALA A 2 -27.60 -43.49 -24.30
CA ALA A 2 -27.09 -42.39 -23.46
C ALA A 2 -26.47 -41.20 -24.23
N ARG A 3 -25.71 -41.44 -25.30
CA ARG A 3 -25.16 -40.37 -26.16
C ARG A 3 -26.23 -39.59 -26.93
N SER A 4 -27.32 -40.25 -27.35
CA SER A 4 -28.44 -39.58 -28.02
C SER A 4 -29.28 -38.76 -27.03
N CYS A 5 -29.51 -39.27 -25.82
CA CYS A 5 -30.16 -38.54 -24.73
C CYS A 5 -29.35 -37.29 -24.32
N ALA A 6 -28.02 -37.40 -24.19
CA ALA A 6 -27.15 -36.27 -23.87
C ALA A 6 -27.15 -35.21 -24.98
N ARG A 7 -27.18 -35.62 -26.26
CA ARG A 7 -27.29 -34.68 -27.39
C ARG A 7 -28.65 -33.97 -27.41
N ALA A 8 -29.74 -34.70 -27.20
CA ALA A 8 -31.09 -34.14 -27.13
C ALA A 8 -31.22 -33.16 -25.97
N PHE A 9 -30.76 -33.52 -24.76
CA PHE A 9 -30.78 -32.64 -23.59
C PHE A 9 -29.95 -31.38 -23.80
N LYS A 10 -28.74 -31.49 -24.38
CA LYS A 10 -27.89 -30.35 -24.71
C LYS A 10 -28.55 -29.43 -25.74
N LEU A 11 -29.27 -29.98 -26.72
CA LEU A 11 -30.02 -29.18 -27.71
C LEU A 11 -31.22 -28.48 -27.07
N SER A 12 -31.99 -29.15 -26.22
CA SER A 12 -33.13 -28.57 -25.50
C SER A 12 -32.71 -27.44 -24.55
N LEU A 13 -31.63 -27.62 -23.78
CA LEU A 13 -31.11 -26.59 -22.88
C LEU A 13 -30.63 -25.35 -23.66
N ARG A 14 -30.06 -25.56 -24.84
CA ARG A 14 -29.59 -24.50 -25.73
C ARG A 14 -30.73 -23.68 -26.32
N LEU A 15 -31.79 -24.35 -26.79
CA LEU A 15 -33.00 -23.69 -27.27
C LEU A 15 -33.70 -22.88 -26.16
N LEU A 16 -33.68 -23.39 -24.92
CA LEU A 16 -34.19 -22.67 -23.75
C LEU A 16 -33.43 -21.34 -23.51
N VAL A 17 -32.10 -21.35 -23.59
CA VAL A 17 -31.27 -20.14 -23.39
C VAL A 17 -31.55 -19.09 -24.47
N VAL A 18 -31.69 -19.51 -25.74
CA VAL A 18 -32.06 -18.60 -26.84
C VAL A 18 -33.47 -18.03 -26.60
N GLY A 19 -34.42 -18.85 -26.15
CA GLY A 19 -35.78 -18.40 -25.81
C GLY A 19 -35.81 -17.37 -24.67
N LEU A 20 -35.03 -17.59 -23.60
CA LEU A 20 -34.90 -16.65 -22.49
C LEU A 20 -34.24 -15.33 -22.92
N PHE A 21 -33.19 -15.40 -23.74
CA PHE A 21 -32.50 -14.23 -24.26
C PHE A 21 -33.41 -13.38 -25.16
N LEU A 22 -34.18 -14.01 -26.05
CA LEU A 22 -35.16 -13.33 -26.89
C LEU A 22 -36.32 -12.72 -26.10
N SER A 23 -36.71 -13.37 -24.99
CA SER A 23 -37.72 -12.84 -24.08
C SER A 23 -37.21 -11.58 -23.36
N LEU A 24 -35.95 -11.58 -22.92
CA LEU A 24 -35.29 -10.40 -22.37
C LEU A 24 -35.21 -9.27 -23.41
N LEU A 25 -34.87 -9.57 -24.67
CA LEU A 25 -34.84 -8.58 -25.74
C LEU A 25 -36.20 -7.92 -25.96
N LYS A 26 -37.30 -8.69 -25.94
CA LYS A 26 -38.67 -8.15 -26.04
C LYS A 26 -39.01 -7.17 -24.92
N VAL A 27 -38.47 -7.39 -23.73
CA VAL A 27 -38.65 -6.47 -22.59
C VAL A 27 -37.81 -5.21 -22.77
N LEU A 28 -36.62 -5.28 -23.37
CA LEU A 28 -35.69 -4.15 -23.49
C LEU A 28 -35.97 -3.23 -24.70
N ILE A 29 -36.52 -3.75 -25.80
CA ILE A 29 -36.80 -2.98 -27.04
C ILE A 29 -37.69 -1.73 -26.83
N PRO A 30 -38.77 -1.77 -26.02
CA PRO A 30 -39.62 -0.59 -25.80
C PRO A 30 -38.90 0.60 -25.18
N PHE A 31 -37.80 0.36 -24.44
CA PHE A 31 -37.08 1.39 -23.71
C PHE A 31 -36.08 2.18 -24.58
N LYS A 32 -35.95 1.86 -25.88
CA LYS A 32 -35.01 2.51 -26.83
C LYS A 32 -33.59 2.67 -26.27
N LEU A 33 -33.14 1.74 -25.44
CA LEU A 33 -31.84 1.82 -24.80
C LEU A 33 -30.73 1.57 -25.85
N PRO A 34 -29.61 2.33 -25.83
CA PRO A 34 -28.60 2.31 -26.87
C PRO A 34 -27.62 1.13 -26.67
N PHE A 35 -28.14 -0.09 -26.88
CA PHE A 35 -27.37 -1.33 -26.79
C PHE A 35 -27.07 -1.90 -28.17
N TYR A 36 -25.92 -2.56 -28.28
CA TYR A 36 -25.55 -3.38 -29.42
C TYR A 36 -25.52 -4.85 -29.03
N LEU A 37 -25.99 -5.70 -29.94
CA LEU A 37 -25.69 -7.12 -29.93
C LEU A 37 -24.36 -7.32 -30.66
N ILE A 38 -23.36 -7.85 -29.97
CA ILE A 38 -22.08 -8.22 -30.59
C ILE A 38 -22.10 -9.73 -30.81
N TYR A 39 -21.87 -10.15 -32.04
CA TYR A 39 -21.61 -11.55 -32.40
C TYR A 39 -20.49 -11.64 -33.44
N ARG A 40 -19.94 -12.82 -33.67
CA ARG A 40 -18.99 -13.07 -34.78
C ARG A 40 -19.65 -13.90 -35.86
N ASP A 41 -19.46 -13.52 -37.12
CA ASP A 41 -19.99 -14.25 -38.27
C ASP A 41 -19.09 -15.42 -38.71
N GLU A 42 -19.39 -16.00 -39.88
CA GLU A 42 -18.70 -17.19 -40.38
C GLU A 42 -17.21 -16.97 -40.67
N ASP A 43 -16.80 -15.71 -40.89
CA ASP A 43 -15.42 -15.30 -41.17
C ASP A 43 -14.69 -14.81 -39.91
N ASP A 44 -15.24 -15.06 -38.72
CA ASP A 44 -14.74 -14.59 -37.42
C ASP A 44 -14.72 -13.03 -37.30
N THR A 45 -15.42 -12.33 -38.21
CA THR A 45 -15.54 -10.88 -38.15
C THR A 45 -16.59 -10.46 -37.11
N ARG A 46 -16.28 -9.44 -36.33
CA ARG A 46 -17.22 -8.92 -35.32
C ARG A 46 -18.31 -8.11 -36.02
N ARG A 47 -19.57 -8.50 -35.83
CA ARG A 47 -20.74 -7.74 -36.26
C ARG A 47 -21.46 -7.13 -35.08
N LEU A 48 -21.88 -5.88 -35.26
CA LEU A 48 -22.62 -5.08 -34.29
C LEU A 48 -24.03 -4.84 -34.82
N ILE A 49 -25.05 -5.32 -34.10
CA ILE A 49 -26.45 -5.01 -34.43
C ILE A 49 -26.97 -4.01 -33.41
N PRO A 50 -27.24 -2.74 -33.79
CA PRO A 50 -27.87 -1.78 -32.90
C PRO A 50 -29.30 -2.22 -32.62
N LEU A 51 -29.60 -2.53 -31.35
CA LEU A 51 -30.93 -2.99 -30.95
C LEU A 51 -31.99 -1.89 -31.15
N GLY A 52 -31.58 -0.61 -31.08
CA GLY A 52 -32.45 0.53 -31.37
C GLY A 52 -32.93 0.64 -32.83
N LYS A 53 -32.35 -0.12 -33.78
CA LYS A 53 -32.80 -0.16 -35.18
C LYS A 53 -33.79 -1.30 -35.47
N LEU A 54 -34.01 -2.22 -34.53
CA LEU A 54 -34.99 -3.31 -34.67
C LEU A 54 -36.39 -2.76 -34.38
N SER A 55 -36.96 -2.06 -35.36
CA SER A 55 -38.22 -1.33 -35.21
C SER A 55 -39.45 -2.15 -35.59
N SER A 56 -39.28 -3.21 -36.40
CA SER A 56 -40.38 -4.03 -36.88
C SER A 56 -40.37 -5.45 -36.29
N LYS A 57 -41.57 -6.05 -36.20
CA LYS A 57 -41.73 -7.47 -35.81
C LYS A 57 -40.98 -8.41 -36.76
N SER A 58 -40.81 -8.02 -38.03
CA SER A 58 -40.00 -8.72 -39.02
C SER A 58 -38.51 -8.71 -38.70
N ASP A 59 -37.95 -7.59 -38.21
CA ASP A 59 -36.52 -7.49 -37.88
C ASP A 59 -36.16 -8.43 -36.72
N ILE A 60 -37.03 -8.49 -35.70
CA ILE A 60 -36.87 -9.40 -34.56
C ILE A 60 -36.99 -10.86 -35.01
N LEU A 61 -37.91 -11.16 -35.94
CA LEU A 61 -38.09 -12.51 -36.46
C LEU A 61 -36.91 -12.96 -37.33
N ASN A 62 -36.34 -12.04 -38.11
CA ASN A 62 -35.15 -12.30 -38.92
C ASN A 62 -33.91 -12.51 -38.03
N LEU A 63 -33.73 -11.66 -37.01
CA LEU A 63 -32.66 -11.83 -36.03
C LEU A 63 -32.80 -13.16 -35.28
N LYS A 64 -34.03 -13.54 -34.90
CA LYS A 64 -34.32 -14.84 -34.28
C LYS A 64 -33.90 -16.00 -35.20
N LYS A 65 -34.32 -15.98 -36.47
CA LYS A 65 -33.97 -17.02 -37.44
C LYS A 65 -32.47 -17.12 -37.66
N GLU A 66 -31.78 -15.98 -37.74
CA GLU A 66 -30.33 -15.92 -37.91
C GLU A 66 -29.61 -16.53 -36.69
N LEU A 67 -30.01 -16.12 -35.48
CA LEU A 67 -29.45 -16.67 -34.24
C LEU A 67 -29.74 -18.17 -34.10
N GLU A 68 -30.95 -18.63 -34.41
CA GLU A 68 -31.32 -20.05 -34.40
C GLU A 68 -30.50 -20.86 -35.42
N ASN A 69 -30.30 -20.34 -36.63
CA ASN A 69 -29.49 -20.97 -37.67
C ASN A 69 -28.02 -21.09 -37.27
N GLN A 70 -27.43 -20.04 -36.69
CA GLN A 70 -26.05 -20.09 -36.20
C GLN A 70 -25.90 -21.06 -35.02
N PHE A 71 -26.93 -21.15 -34.16
CA PHE A 71 -26.94 -22.07 -33.03
C PHE A 71 -27.02 -23.55 -33.46
N LEU A 72 -27.85 -23.85 -34.46
CA LEU A 72 -28.00 -25.20 -35.01
C LEU A 72 -26.73 -25.69 -35.71
N ARG A 73 -25.92 -24.78 -36.27
CA ARG A 73 -24.60 -25.10 -36.85
C ARG A 73 -23.51 -25.39 -35.80
N GLY A 74 -23.81 -25.33 -34.51
CA GLY A 74 -22.90 -25.72 -33.43
C GLY A 74 -21.73 -24.75 -33.18
N LYS A 75 -21.75 -23.55 -33.79
CA LYS A 75 -20.71 -22.53 -33.64
C LYS A 75 -21.02 -21.65 -32.41
N ASN A 76 -20.56 -22.08 -31.24
CA ASN A 76 -20.70 -21.29 -30.01
C ASN A 76 -19.58 -20.23 -29.92
N LYS A 77 -19.77 -19.04 -30.49
CA LYS A 77 -18.91 -17.89 -30.17
C LYS A 77 -19.77 -16.69 -29.71
N TRP A 78 -19.74 -16.49 -28.38
CA TRP A 78 -20.13 -15.35 -27.54
C TRP A 78 -21.13 -14.32 -28.10
N LEU A 79 -22.31 -14.26 -27.48
CA LEU A 79 -23.21 -13.11 -27.52
C LEU A 79 -22.92 -12.22 -26.29
N LYS A 80 -22.59 -10.93 -26.50
CA LYS A 80 -22.49 -9.93 -25.43
C LYS A 80 -23.37 -8.72 -25.75
N LEU A 81 -24.08 -8.22 -24.75
CA LEU A 81 -24.74 -6.92 -24.77
C LEU A 81 -23.80 -5.87 -24.16
N ASN A 82 -23.46 -4.83 -24.91
CA ASN A 82 -22.62 -3.73 -24.42
C ASN A 82 -23.33 -2.36 -24.57
N PRO A 83 -23.14 -1.42 -23.63
CA PRO A 83 -23.64 -0.05 -23.72
C PRO A 83 -22.82 0.83 -24.70
N LEU A 84 -23.49 1.79 -25.35
CA LEU A 84 -22.94 2.71 -26.38
C LEU A 84 -21.58 3.36 -26.04
N ALA A 85 -21.36 3.73 -24.78
CA ALA A 85 -20.16 4.44 -24.33
C ALA A 85 -18.86 3.63 -24.51
N GLN A 86 -18.94 2.30 -24.57
CA GLN A 86 -17.77 1.44 -24.80
C GLN A 86 -17.48 1.20 -26.29
N VAL A 87 -18.47 1.41 -27.18
CA VAL A 87 -18.34 1.13 -28.63
C VAL A 87 -17.70 2.31 -29.37
N ASN A 88 -18.11 3.55 -29.05
CA ASN A 88 -17.55 4.76 -29.69
C ASN A 88 -16.04 4.94 -29.42
N ARG A 89 -15.50 4.33 -28.36
CA ARG A 89 -14.06 4.31 -28.06
C ARG A 89 -13.28 3.35 -28.96
N ALA A 90 -13.91 2.25 -29.38
CA ALA A 90 -13.27 1.24 -30.23
C ALA A 90 -13.23 1.66 -31.72
N GLU A 91 -14.20 2.46 -32.18
CA GLU A 91 -14.25 2.92 -33.58
C GLU A 91 -13.27 4.07 -33.88
N SER A 92 -12.96 4.95 -32.90
CA SER A 92 -11.92 5.98 -33.10
C SER A 92 -10.50 5.42 -33.13
N GLU A 93 -10.29 4.17 -32.71
CA GLU A 93 -8.97 3.51 -32.62
C GLU A 93 -8.62 2.67 -33.87
N ALA A 94 -9.51 2.61 -34.87
CA ALA A 94 -9.39 1.72 -36.02
C ALA A 94 -8.83 2.36 -37.31
N SER A 95 -8.55 3.67 -37.36
CA SER A 95 -8.12 4.35 -38.61
C SER A 95 -6.67 4.85 -38.65
N GLU A 96 -5.79 4.48 -37.72
CA GLU A 96 -4.36 4.83 -37.77
C GLU A 96 -3.50 3.55 -37.82
N ASN A 97 -3.02 3.24 -39.03
CA ASN A 97 -2.03 2.19 -39.29
C ASN A 97 -0.63 2.71 -38.89
N ASP A 98 -0.31 2.66 -37.60
CA ASP A 98 1.04 2.90 -37.10
C ASP A 98 1.47 1.73 -36.22
N ASN A 99 2.31 0.86 -36.80
CA ASN A 99 2.84 -0.36 -36.16
C ASN A 99 3.63 -0.07 -34.87
N SER A 100 4.02 1.18 -34.62
CA SER A 100 4.70 1.57 -33.37
C SER A 100 3.75 1.69 -32.17
N ARG A 101 2.43 1.82 -32.38
CA ARG A 101 1.42 1.85 -31.30
C ARG A 101 0.98 0.48 -30.80
N GLU A 102 1.23 -0.59 -31.55
CA GLU A 102 0.73 -1.92 -31.19
C GLU A 102 1.35 -2.43 -29.87
N PHE A 103 2.62 -2.08 -29.59
CA PHE A 103 3.31 -2.45 -28.35
C PHE A 103 2.80 -1.71 -27.09
N LEU A 104 2.09 -0.59 -27.25
CA LEU A 104 1.48 0.15 -26.13
C LEU A 104 0.04 -0.29 -25.81
N ARG A 105 -0.60 -1.09 -26.67
CA ARG A 105 -2.01 -1.50 -26.49
C ARG A 105 -2.20 -2.57 -25.40
N ASP A 106 -1.17 -3.31 -25.04
CA ASP A 106 -1.26 -4.46 -24.11
C ASP A 106 -0.94 -4.13 -22.64
N GLN A 107 -0.71 -2.86 -22.31
CA GLN A 107 -0.58 -2.45 -20.90
C GLN A 107 -1.96 -2.37 -20.25
N PRO A 108 -2.16 -2.95 -19.04
CA PRO A 108 -3.34 -2.68 -18.26
C PRO A 108 -3.36 -1.18 -17.93
N ASN A 109 -4.21 -0.45 -18.63
CA ASN A 109 -4.40 0.99 -18.45
C ASN A 109 -4.84 1.34 -17.03
N PHE A 110 -5.45 0.38 -16.32
CA PHE A 110 -5.81 0.53 -14.92
C PHE A 110 -5.82 -0.80 -14.13
N ILE A 111 -5.67 -0.71 -12.81
CA ILE A 111 -5.83 -1.80 -11.84
C ILE A 111 -6.82 -1.34 -10.76
N GLU A 112 -8.04 -1.87 -10.80
CA GLU A 112 -9.10 -1.51 -9.86
C GLU A 112 -8.89 -2.22 -8.50
N LEU A 113 -9.02 -1.46 -7.41
CA LEU A 113 -9.01 -1.99 -6.05
C LEU A 113 -10.36 -1.71 -5.38
N SER A 114 -10.96 -2.78 -4.90
CA SER A 114 -12.12 -2.71 -4.02
C SER A 114 -11.70 -2.80 -2.55
N ASN A 115 -12.51 -2.18 -1.70
CA ASN A 115 -12.36 -2.23 -0.25
C ASN A 115 -12.56 -3.67 0.23
N SER A 116 -11.45 -4.30 0.59
CA SER A 116 -11.41 -5.67 1.10
C SER A 116 -10.47 -5.75 2.30
N SER A 117 -10.52 -4.75 3.19
CA SER A 117 -9.84 -4.82 4.48
C SER A 117 -10.83 -5.28 5.56
N PRO A 118 -10.59 -6.40 6.25
CA PRO A 118 -9.40 -7.27 6.17
C PRO A 118 -9.37 -8.13 4.89
N PRO A 119 -8.18 -8.58 4.42
CA PRO A 119 -8.04 -9.34 3.18
C PRO A 119 -9.01 -10.52 3.09
N GLN A 120 -9.64 -10.68 1.92
CA GLN A 120 -10.45 -11.85 1.63
C GLN A 120 -9.60 -13.12 1.68
N ILE A 121 -10.18 -14.23 2.14
CA ILE A 121 -9.43 -15.47 2.36
C ILE A 121 -8.84 -16.02 1.06
N GLY A 122 -9.53 -15.82 -0.07
CA GLY A 122 -9.14 -16.33 -1.37
C GLY A 122 -9.56 -17.78 -1.60
N PRO A 123 -8.90 -18.51 -2.50
CA PRO A 123 -9.31 -19.85 -2.93
C PRO A 123 -8.87 -20.90 -1.90
N VAL A 124 -9.36 -20.82 -0.67
CA VAL A 124 -9.10 -21.82 0.38
C VAL A 124 -10.41 -22.53 0.68
N PRO A 125 -10.44 -23.88 0.83
CA PRO A 125 -11.66 -24.60 1.17
C PRO A 125 -12.35 -23.99 2.39
N PHE A 126 -13.68 -23.84 2.35
CA PHE A 126 -14.44 -23.15 3.40
C PHE A 126 -14.17 -23.70 4.82
N ARG A 127 -13.99 -25.02 4.95
CA ARG A 127 -13.71 -25.71 6.21
C ARG A 127 -12.23 -25.92 6.51
N HIS A 128 -11.35 -25.24 5.78
CA HIS A 128 -9.93 -25.35 6.03
C HIS A 128 -9.57 -24.71 7.39
N PRO A 129 -8.78 -25.35 8.25
CA PRO A 129 -8.32 -24.80 9.53
C PRO A 129 -7.74 -23.39 9.49
N ILE A 130 -7.06 -23.01 8.40
CA ILE A 130 -6.60 -21.62 8.19
C ILE A 130 -7.78 -20.65 8.11
N THR A 131 -8.81 -20.98 7.33
CA THR A 131 -10.05 -20.19 7.20
C THR A 131 -10.73 -20.02 8.56
N VAL A 132 -10.86 -21.12 9.32
CA VAL A 132 -11.47 -21.12 10.65
C VAL A 132 -10.65 -20.26 11.61
N ALA A 133 -9.34 -20.49 11.70
CA ALA A 133 -8.46 -19.76 12.61
C ALA A 133 -8.41 -18.26 12.31
N TYR A 134 -8.40 -17.88 11.02
CA TYR A 134 -8.42 -16.47 10.62
C TYR A 134 -9.75 -15.79 10.96
N LYS A 135 -10.89 -16.43 10.69
CA LYS A 135 -12.21 -15.90 11.06
C LYS A 135 -12.33 -15.71 12.57
N VAL A 136 -11.96 -16.72 13.35
CA VAL A 136 -11.92 -16.64 14.82
C VAL A 136 -11.00 -15.51 15.28
N ALA A 137 -9.83 -15.33 14.65
CA ALA A 137 -8.95 -14.23 14.99
C ALA A 137 -9.56 -12.86 14.70
N LEU A 138 -10.26 -12.68 13.57
CA LEU A 138 -10.97 -11.45 13.26
C LEU A 138 -12.13 -11.19 14.24
N GLU A 139 -12.87 -12.22 14.63
CA GLU A 139 -13.95 -12.14 15.63
C GLU A 139 -13.39 -11.70 16.99
N ASP A 140 -12.29 -12.31 17.45
CA ASP A 140 -11.63 -11.94 18.71
C ASP A 140 -11.10 -10.50 18.70
N VAL A 141 -10.50 -10.07 17.58
CA VAL A 141 -10.02 -8.68 17.45
C VAL A 141 -11.20 -7.70 17.46
N ASN A 142 -12.30 -8.00 16.77
CA ASN A 142 -13.50 -7.17 16.83
C ASN A 142 -14.10 -7.12 18.23
N ALA A 143 -14.19 -8.26 18.92
CA ALA A 143 -14.65 -8.33 20.30
C ALA A 143 -13.77 -7.50 21.24
N ALA A 144 -12.45 -7.50 21.06
CA ALA A 144 -11.53 -6.67 21.82
C ALA A 144 -11.79 -5.16 21.59
N ILE A 145 -11.99 -4.75 20.33
CA ILE A 145 -12.30 -3.37 19.96
C ILE A 145 -13.63 -2.94 20.59
N ASP A 146 -14.68 -3.74 20.44
CA ASP A 146 -16.02 -3.43 20.94
C ASP A 146 -16.02 -3.34 22.47
N TRP A 147 -15.28 -4.22 23.16
CA TRP A 147 -15.06 -4.14 24.59
C TRP A 147 -14.33 -2.85 24.99
N LEU A 148 -13.25 -2.48 24.30
CA LEU A 148 -12.48 -1.27 24.61
C LEU A 148 -13.32 0.00 24.42
N ILE A 149 -14.15 0.05 23.38
CA ILE A 149 -15.00 1.22 23.11
C ILE A 149 -16.17 1.29 24.09
N GLY A 150 -16.78 0.15 24.40
CA GLY A 150 -18.02 0.07 25.19
C GLY A 150 -17.82 -0.03 26.70
N GLN A 151 -16.76 -0.70 27.16
CA GLN A 151 -16.62 -1.17 28.55
C GLN A 151 -15.30 -0.79 29.23
N ASP A 152 -14.27 -0.34 28.50
CA ASP A 152 -12.99 0.03 29.14
C ASP A 152 -13.19 1.18 30.13
N PRO A 153 -12.70 1.08 31.38
CA PRO A 153 -12.96 2.05 32.44
C PRO A 153 -12.34 3.44 32.22
N VAL A 154 -11.53 3.62 31.17
CA VAL A 154 -11.00 4.93 30.77
C VAL A 154 -11.72 5.43 29.52
N ILE A 155 -11.76 4.63 28.45
CA ILE A 155 -12.27 5.06 27.14
C ILE A 155 -13.80 5.26 27.17
N SER A 156 -14.53 4.43 27.91
CA SER A 156 -16.00 4.51 28.01
C SER A 156 -16.51 5.67 28.87
N LYS A 157 -15.64 6.30 29.69
CA LYS A 157 -16.05 7.38 30.59
C LYS A 157 -16.54 8.60 29.80
N ALA A 158 -17.63 9.21 30.27
CA ALA A 158 -18.20 10.40 29.67
C ALA A 158 -17.20 11.57 29.58
N ASP A 159 -16.36 11.77 30.61
CA ASP A 159 -15.34 12.83 30.61
C ASP A 159 -14.27 12.61 29.54
N PHE A 160 -13.86 11.34 29.33
CA PHE A 160 -12.91 10.99 28.29
C PHE A 160 -13.51 11.27 26.90
N ARG A 161 -14.73 10.78 26.65
CA ARG A 161 -15.44 11.01 25.38
C ARG A 161 -15.67 12.49 25.10
N ARG A 162 -16.09 13.26 26.10
CA ARG A 162 -16.31 14.72 25.98
C ARG A 162 -15.00 15.44 25.63
N ARG A 163 -13.90 15.08 26.28
CA ARG A 163 -12.58 15.69 26.04
C ARG A 163 -12.06 15.43 24.63
N PHE A 164 -12.43 14.30 24.03
CA PHE A 164 -11.99 13.89 22.70
C PHE A 164 -13.13 13.87 21.67
N SER A 165 -14.13 14.74 21.88
CA SER A 165 -15.13 15.04 20.85
C SER A 165 -14.44 15.71 19.66
N GLY A 166 -14.64 15.18 18.46
CA GLY A 166 -13.96 15.67 17.26
C GLY A 166 -12.49 15.26 17.16
N ILE A 167 -11.66 16.13 16.56
CA ILE A 167 -10.21 15.92 16.40
C ILE A 167 -9.46 17.15 16.95
N PRO A 168 -8.72 17.00 18.05
CA PRO A 168 -7.90 18.08 18.59
C PRO A 168 -6.92 18.68 17.59
N GLY A 169 -6.80 20.01 17.60
CA GLY A 169 -5.88 20.75 16.73
C GLY A 169 -6.37 20.98 15.29
N THR A 170 -7.63 20.65 14.99
CA THR A 170 -8.30 20.88 13.69
C THR A 170 -9.64 21.60 13.86
N GLY A 171 -10.33 21.84 12.72
CA GLY A 171 -11.70 22.39 12.70
C GLY A 171 -12.79 21.39 13.08
N VAL A 172 -12.48 20.09 13.19
CA VAL A 172 -13.45 19.02 13.47
C VAL A 172 -13.77 18.99 14.97
N ARG A 173 -14.99 19.37 15.36
CA ARG A 173 -15.38 19.55 16.78
C ARG A 173 -16.29 18.46 17.31
N THR A 174 -16.99 17.76 16.43
CA THR A 174 -17.98 16.75 16.83
C THR A 174 -17.56 15.33 16.46
N ASP A 175 -18.09 14.36 17.20
CA ASP A 175 -17.91 12.93 16.89
C ASP A 175 -18.43 12.57 15.49
N SER A 176 -19.53 13.18 15.06
CA SER A 176 -20.11 12.96 13.73
C SER A 176 -19.20 13.46 12.61
N GLU A 177 -18.64 14.67 12.74
CA GLU A 177 -17.69 15.20 11.75
C GLU A 177 -16.41 14.37 11.70
N ARG A 178 -15.91 13.90 12.85
CA ARG A 178 -14.77 12.99 12.92
C ARG A 178 -15.05 11.68 12.19
N ASP A 179 -16.19 11.06 12.48
CA ASP A 179 -16.56 9.77 11.90
C ASP A 179 -16.80 9.91 10.37
N GLN A 180 -17.33 11.06 9.92
CA GLN A 180 -17.43 11.41 8.50
C GLN A 180 -16.05 11.60 7.85
N LEU A 181 -15.14 12.36 8.48
CA LEU A 181 -13.77 12.54 7.99
C LEU A 181 -13.03 11.19 7.90
N GLN A 182 -13.14 10.33 8.92
CA GLN A 182 -12.52 9.02 8.90
C GLN A 182 -13.09 8.14 7.78
N SER A 183 -14.41 8.15 7.59
CA SER A 183 -15.06 7.41 6.49
C SER A 183 -14.58 7.89 5.11
N TRP A 184 -14.37 9.20 4.95
CA TRP A 184 -13.80 9.77 3.74
C TRP A 184 -12.34 9.33 3.51
N LEU A 185 -11.49 9.43 4.54
CA LEU A 185 -10.08 8.98 4.48
C LEU A 185 -9.98 7.49 4.16
N ASP A 186 -10.84 6.67 4.78
CA ASP A 186 -10.92 5.23 4.56
C ASP A 186 -11.33 4.90 3.12
N CYS A 187 -12.33 5.60 2.58
CA CYS A 187 -12.73 5.40 1.19
C CYS A 187 -11.62 5.81 0.22
N VAL A 188 -11.03 6.99 0.41
CA VAL A 188 -9.99 7.54 -0.47
C VAL A 188 -8.76 6.64 -0.57
N SER A 189 -8.43 5.93 0.51
CA SER A 189 -7.30 5.00 0.56
C SER A 189 -7.66 3.57 0.13
N ALA A 190 -8.90 3.11 0.36
CA ALA A 190 -9.30 1.73 0.13
C ALA A 190 -9.98 1.46 -1.21
N GLU A 191 -10.57 2.48 -1.84
CA GLU A 191 -11.40 2.35 -3.02
C GLU A 191 -10.92 3.25 -4.15
N GLY A 192 -10.68 2.67 -5.31
CA GLY A 192 -10.17 3.41 -6.44
C GLY A 192 -9.49 2.51 -7.44
N GLU A 193 -8.71 3.13 -8.31
CA GLU A 193 -7.95 2.42 -9.32
C GLU A 193 -6.59 3.06 -9.52
N TRP A 194 -5.61 2.21 -9.78
CA TRP A 194 -4.34 2.62 -10.30
C TRP A 194 -4.47 2.87 -11.78
N ARG A 195 -4.18 4.08 -12.27
CA ARG A 195 -4.18 4.40 -13.71
C ARG A 195 -2.76 4.58 -14.20
N TRP A 196 -2.49 4.08 -15.39
CA TRP A 196 -1.28 4.43 -16.12
C TRP A 196 -1.44 5.82 -16.72
N GLU A 197 -0.64 6.78 -16.26
CA GLU A 197 -0.65 8.18 -16.71
C GLU A 197 0.70 8.55 -17.34
N PRO A 198 1.06 8.01 -18.52
CA PRO A 198 2.26 8.45 -19.22
C PRO A 198 2.04 9.92 -19.60
N ALA A 199 2.91 10.83 -19.17
CA ALA A 199 2.74 12.27 -19.37
C ALA A 199 2.55 12.60 -20.86
N LEU A 200 1.30 12.75 -21.31
CA LEU A 200 1.01 12.88 -22.74
C LEU A 200 0.03 14.00 -23.09
N ASN A 201 -0.79 14.52 -22.18
CA ASN A 201 -1.83 15.49 -22.59
C ASN A 201 -1.89 16.80 -21.79
N ASP A 202 -1.43 16.84 -20.54
CA ASP A 202 -1.31 18.09 -19.79
C ASP A 202 0.14 18.56 -19.81
N SER A 203 0.37 19.82 -20.21
CA SER A 203 1.69 20.47 -20.21
C SER A 203 2.39 20.47 -18.85
N SER A 204 1.68 20.11 -17.77
CA SER A 204 2.28 19.87 -16.46
C SER A 204 2.74 18.42 -16.35
N SER A 205 4.03 18.17 -16.59
CA SER A 205 4.67 16.93 -16.13
C SER A 205 4.34 16.72 -14.64
N PRO A 206 3.89 15.51 -14.22
CA PRO A 206 3.60 15.25 -12.82
C PRO A 206 4.84 15.55 -11.98
N THR A 207 4.67 16.25 -10.85
CA THR A 207 5.77 16.37 -9.88
C THR A 207 6.17 15.00 -9.41
N ILE A 208 7.45 14.69 -9.54
CA ILE A 208 8.04 13.50 -8.94
C ILE A 208 8.72 13.97 -7.66
N THR A 209 8.47 13.28 -6.55
CA THR A 209 9.27 13.46 -5.33
C THR A 209 10.67 12.92 -5.61
N ILE A 210 11.69 13.76 -5.51
CA ILE A 210 13.09 13.34 -5.67
C ILE A 210 13.70 13.17 -4.28
N HIS A 211 14.41 12.06 -4.07
CA HIS A 211 15.14 11.84 -2.82
C HIS A 211 16.38 12.70 -2.76
N LYS A 212 16.30 13.69 -1.88
CA LYS A 212 17.41 14.57 -1.52
C LYS A 212 18.03 14.11 -0.22
N GLN A 213 17.25 13.46 0.64
CA GLN A 213 17.73 12.89 1.88
C GLN A 213 18.28 11.50 1.64
N GLY A 214 19.24 11.12 2.47
CA GLY A 214 19.53 9.71 2.66
C GLY A 214 20.42 9.09 1.56
N PRO A 215 21.55 8.50 1.95
CA PRO A 215 22.43 7.84 1.00
C PRO A 215 21.85 6.59 0.35
N GLU A 216 21.02 5.85 1.08
CA GLU A 216 20.51 4.55 0.67
C GLU A 216 19.27 4.70 -0.21
N GLU A 217 18.44 5.69 0.08
CA GLU A 217 17.15 5.96 -0.54
C GLU A 217 17.35 6.56 -1.93
N ALA A 218 18.25 7.54 -2.04
CA ALA A 218 18.68 8.08 -3.33
C ALA A 218 19.44 7.06 -4.20
N ARG A 219 19.73 5.85 -3.71
CA ARG A 219 20.43 4.82 -4.48
C ARG A 219 19.57 4.29 -5.63
N CYS A 220 18.26 4.13 -5.43
CA CYS A 220 17.37 3.62 -6.48
C CYS A 220 17.17 4.62 -7.62
N ASP A 221 16.95 5.90 -7.29
CA ASP A 221 16.91 6.96 -8.30
C ASP A 221 18.24 7.03 -9.06
N ARG A 222 19.37 6.98 -8.34
CA ARG A 222 20.71 6.89 -8.95
C ARG A 222 20.89 5.70 -9.87
N ALA A 223 20.46 4.52 -9.46
CA ALA A 223 20.56 3.33 -10.28
C ALA A 223 19.73 3.45 -11.57
N TYR A 224 18.52 4.01 -11.50
CA TYR A 224 17.67 4.23 -12.67
C TYR A 224 18.30 5.23 -13.64
N TYR A 225 18.63 6.44 -13.16
CA TYR A 225 19.12 7.51 -14.03
C TYR A 225 20.52 7.24 -14.59
N ASN A 226 21.43 6.63 -13.82
CA ASN A 226 22.75 6.25 -14.33
C ASN A 226 22.62 5.21 -15.46
N ALA A 227 21.73 4.23 -15.31
CA ALA A 227 21.50 3.24 -16.35
C ALA A 227 20.88 3.85 -17.61
N PHE A 228 20.05 4.89 -17.46
CA PHE A 228 19.49 5.64 -18.57
C PHE A 228 20.57 6.45 -19.30
N GLU A 229 21.43 7.17 -18.57
CA GLU A 229 22.56 7.90 -19.16
C GLU A 229 23.50 6.97 -19.94
N GLU A 230 23.81 5.78 -19.42
CA GLU A 230 24.60 4.77 -20.14
C GLU A 230 23.92 4.33 -21.45
N GLN A 231 22.60 4.15 -21.46
CA GLN A 231 21.84 3.76 -22.65
C GLN A 231 21.76 4.88 -23.68
N GLU A 232 21.52 6.12 -23.25
CA GLU A 232 21.50 7.29 -24.13
C GLU A 232 22.87 7.55 -24.76
N MET A 233 23.96 7.41 -23.99
CA MET A 233 25.33 7.51 -24.51
C MET A 233 25.63 6.43 -25.56
N MET A 234 25.04 5.23 -25.47
CA MET A 234 25.18 4.19 -26.50
C MET A 234 24.37 4.48 -27.79
N LYS A 235 23.39 5.38 -27.74
CA LYS A 235 22.52 5.72 -28.89
C LYS A 235 22.97 6.94 -29.70
N VAL A 236 24.14 7.51 -29.43
CA VAL A 236 24.66 8.76 -30.02
C VAL A 236 24.91 8.70 -31.56
N GLY A 237 24.53 7.62 -32.26
CA GLY A 237 24.55 7.52 -33.73
C GLY A 237 23.19 7.38 -34.43
N GLY A 238 22.06 7.39 -33.69
CA GLY A 238 20.72 7.19 -34.25
C GLY A 238 19.87 8.46 -34.26
N ASP A 239 19.06 8.61 -35.32
CA ASP A 239 18.19 9.75 -35.58
C ASP A 239 17.32 10.13 -34.36
N ARG A 240 17.48 11.37 -33.85
CA ARG A 240 16.89 11.85 -32.57
C ARG A 240 15.37 12.09 -32.61
N SER A 241 14.71 11.75 -33.72
CA SER A 241 13.36 12.20 -34.05
C SER A 241 12.21 11.32 -33.52
N SER A 242 12.47 10.15 -32.94
CA SER A 242 11.40 9.20 -32.51
C SER A 242 11.07 9.18 -31.00
N SER A 243 11.49 10.18 -30.21
CA SER A 243 11.33 10.19 -28.74
C SER A 243 9.93 10.59 -28.24
N HIS A 244 8.89 9.87 -28.67
CA HIS A 244 7.53 10.02 -28.12
C HIS A 244 7.37 9.52 -26.67
N GLU A 245 8.37 8.85 -26.07
CA GLU A 245 8.38 8.56 -24.63
C GLU A 245 9.00 9.73 -23.84
N GLN A 246 8.32 10.88 -23.83
CA GLN A 246 8.84 12.17 -23.30
C GLN A 246 9.00 12.21 -21.77
N TRP A 247 8.53 11.21 -21.03
CA TRP A 247 8.62 11.14 -19.58
C TRP A 247 9.64 10.11 -19.09
N ASN A 248 10.85 10.60 -18.81
CA ASN A 248 11.96 9.84 -18.26
C ASN A 248 11.83 9.66 -16.74
N ALA A 249 10.94 8.75 -16.34
CA ALA A 249 10.71 8.34 -14.96
C ALA A 249 10.57 6.81 -14.89
N ARG A 250 10.91 6.26 -13.72
CA ARG A 250 10.67 4.85 -13.39
C ARG A 250 9.24 4.44 -13.72
N LEU A 251 9.04 3.21 -14.23
CA LEU A 251 7.72 2.72 -14.62
C LEU A 251 6.73 2.76 -13.46
N SER A 252 7.19 2.44 -12.25
CA SER A 252 6.34 2.50 -11.05
C SER A 252 5.75 3.89 -10.82
N LEU A 253 6.47 4.95 -11.17
CA LEU A 253 6.03 6.35 -10.99
C LEU A 253 5.05 6.82 -12.06
N LYS A 254 4.87 6.03 -13.13
CA LYS A 254 3.91 6.32 -14.19
C LYS A 254 2.50 5.83 -13.88
N TYR A 255 2.34 5.05 -12.82
CA TYR A 255 1.04 4.76 -12.25
C TYR A 255 0.60 5.90 -11.34
N ARG A 256 -0.70 6.07 -11.13
CA ARG A 256 -1.24 6.98 -10.13
C ARG A 256 -2.48 6.39 -9.49
N TRP A 257 -2.63 6.60 -8.19
CA TRP A 257 -3.84 6.21 -7.47
C TRP A 257 -4.95 7.23 -7.70
N HIS A 258 -6.10 6.77 -8.18
CA HIS A 258 -7.32 7.56 -8.34
C HIS A 258 -8.41 7.01 -7.42
N PRO A 259 -8.74 7.72 -6.32
CA PRO A 259 -9.85 7.35 -5.47
C PRO A 259 -11.16 7.20 -6.25
N SER A 260 -12.02 6.29 -5.81
CA SER A 260 -13.36 6.12 -6.38
C SER A 260 -14.15 7.43 -6.27
N SER A 261 -14.90 7.79 -7.31
CA SER A 261 -15.79 8.96 -7.28
C SER A 261 -16.87 8.87 -6.19
N ARG A 262 -17.20 7.66 -5.72
CA ARG A 262 -18.05 7.44 -4.54
C ARG A 262 -17.49 8.14 -3.29
N CYS A 263 -16.18 8.22 -3.16
CA CYS A 263 -15.56 8.82 -1.98
C CYS A 263 -15.84 10.32 -1.87
N ASP A 264 -16.17 11.00 -2.97
CA ASP A 264 -16.56 12.41 -2.94
C ASP A 264 -17.89 12.64 -2.22
N LEU A 265 -18.78 11.63 -2.20
CA LEU A 265 -20.05 11.69 -1.47
C LEU A 265 -19.87 11.61 0.05
N LEU A 266 -18.74 11.04 0.51
CA LEU A 266 -18.41 10.91 1.93
C LEU A 266 -17.67 12.13 2.48
N ARG A 267 -17.28 13.07 1.60
CA ARG A 267 -16.50 14.24 1.97
C ARG A 267 -17.25 15.09 3.00
N PRO A 268 -16.59 15.57 4.07
CA PRO A 268 -17.21 16.51 5.00
C PRO A 268 -17.66 17.78 4.27
N GLY A 269 -18.85 18.31 4.62
CA GLY A 269 -19.46 19.44 3.91
C GLY A 269 -18.66 20.75 3.97
N GLN A 270 -17.73 20.87 4.93
CA GLN A 270 -16.81 22.00 5.04
C GLN A 270 -15.72 21.98 3.94
N HIS A 271 -15.47 20.84 3.30
CA HIS A 271 -14.47 20.66 2.24
C HIS A 271 -15.12 20.81 0.86
N THR A 272 -15.51 22.03 0.48
CA THR A 272 -16.18 22.27 -0.81
C THR A 272 -15.27 22.06 -2.02
N GLN A 273 -13.94 22.13 -1.84
CA GLN A 273 -12.96 21.92 -2.91
C GLN A 273 -11.98 20.80 -2.56
N ILE A 274 -11.68 19.95 -3.56
CA ILE A 274 -10.57 18.99 -3.44
C ILE A 274 -9.29 19.81 -3.48
N THR A 275 -8.66 20.01 -2.32
CA THR A 275 -7.32 20.58 -2.31
C THR A 275 -6.37 19.57 -2.93
N LYS A 276 -5.88 19.88 -4.13
CA LYS A 276 -4.79 19.14 -4.76
C LYS A 276 -3.58 19.19 -3.84
N LEU A 277 -2.96 18.04 -3.62
CA LEU A 277 -1.69 17.94 -2.91
C LEU A 277 -0.61 18.67 -3.74
N THR A 278 -0.24 19.85 -3.27
CA THR A 278 0.85 20.70 -3.81
C THR A 278 1.75 21.11 -2.67
N ARG A 279 3.03 21.35 -2.96
CA ARG A 279 4.04 21.67 -1.93
C ARG A 279 3.60 22.88 -1.11
N ALA A 280 3.18 23.92 -1.82
CA ALA A 280 2.65 25.15 -1.24
C ALA A 280 1.43 24.92 -0.33
N ASN A 281 0.48 24.06 -0.73
CA ASN A 281 -0.72 23.81 0.07
C ASN A 281 -0.40 23.08 1.38
N LEU A 282 0.50 22.09 1.35
CA LEU A 282 0.93 21.41 2.57
C LEU A 282 1.73 22.35 3.46
N CYS A 283 2.70 23.08 2.91
CA CYS A 283 3.55 23.97 3.69
C CYS A 283 2.76 25.13 4.31
N HIS A 284 1.75 25.64 3.62
CA HIS A 284 0.79 26.57 4.20
C HIS A 284 0.05 25.94 5.39
N SER A 285 -0.41 24.69 5.26
CA SER A 285 -1.12 23.96 6.32
C SER A 285 -0.23 23.58 7.52
N LEU A 286 1.07 23.37 7.26
CA LEU A 286 2.10 23.08 8.25
C LEU A 286 2.75 24.32 8.86
N HIS A 287 2.37 25.52 8.41
CA HIS A 287 3.02 26.76 8.81
C HIS A 287 3.01 26.92 10.34
N HIS A 288 4.19 27.25 10.89
CA HIS A 288 4.44 27.45 12.31
C HIS A 288 4.21 26.23 13.22
N ARG A 289 4.03 25.03 12.66
CA ARG A 289 3.83 23.82 13.45
C ARG A 289 5.17 23.19 13.87
N LYS A 290 5.21 22.72 15.12
CA LYS A 290 6.21 21.78 15.60
C LYS A 290 5.68 20.36 15.38
N ILE A 291 6.36 19.62 14.51
CA ILE A 291 5.98 18.29 14.05
C ILE A 291 6.94 17.28 14.68
N LEU A 292 6.39 16.25 15.31
CA LEU A 292 7.16 15.12 15.82
C LEU A 292 6.67 13.84 15.16
N ILE A 293 7.59 13.10 14.55
CA ILE A 293 7.36 11.73 14.08
C ILE A 293 8.01 10.78 15.09
N VAL A 294 7.26 9.77 15.53
CA VAL A 294 7.75 8.74 16.45
C VAL A 294 7.43 7.36 15.90
N GLY A 295 8.45 6.50 15.86
CA GLY A 295 8.30 5.09 15.53
C GLY A 295 9.61 4.49 15.08
N ASP A 296 9.56 3.48 14.22
CA ASP A 296 10.68 2.66 13.78
C ASP A 296 11.39 3.22 12.52
N ASN A 297 12.08 2.36 11.76
CA ASN A 297 12.80 2.77 10.55
C ASN A 297 11.80 3.10 9.44
N THR A 298 10.66 2.43 9.43
CA THR A 298 9.57 2.72 8.51
C THR A 298 9.06 4.15 8.71
N GLN A 299 8.90 4.59 9.96
CA GLN A 299 8.57 5.99 10.27
C GLN A 299 9.70 6.98 9.95
N TYR A 300 10.96 6.55 10.06
CA TYR A 300 12.08 7.38 9.62
C TYR A 300 12.02 7.65 8.10
N LYS A 301 11.53 6.70 7.29
CA LYS A 301 11.33 6.97 5.86
C LYS A 301 10.21 7.99 5.60
N ILE A 302 9.18 8.01 6.44
CA ILE A 302 8.12 9.04 6.39
C ILE A 302 8.68 10.41 6.76
N HIS A 303 9.63 10.47 7.71
CA HIS A 303 10.38 11.67 8.02
C HIS A 303 11.17 12.17 6.79
N ASP A 304 11.92 11.30 6.13
CA ASP A 304 12.70 11.67 4.95
C ASP A 304 11.78 12.09 3.80
N LEU A 305 10.64 11.43 3.62
CA LEU A 305 9.62 11.85 2.66
C LEU A 305 9.13 13.27 2.94
N LEU A 306 8.85 13.63 4.19
CA LEU A 306 8.46 14.99 4.55
C LEU A 306 9.57 15.99 4.27
N LEU A 307 10.83 15.67 4.60
CA LEU A 307 11.97 16.53 4.25
C LEU A 307 12.08 16.72 2.74
N ASP A 308 12.05 15.63 1.96
CA ASP A 308 12.13 15.67 0.50
C ASP A 308 10.98 16.43 -0.12
N TRP A 309 9.79 16.37 0.49
CA TRP A 309 8.65 17.09 -0.06
C TRP A 309 8.64 18.56 0.34
N THR A 310 9.19 18.94 1.48
CA THR A 310 9.02 20.30 2.06
C THR A 310 10.27 21.18 2.01
N SER A 311 11.39 20.68 1.50
CA SER A 311 12.62 21.43 1.25
C SER A 311 12.94 21.51 -0.23
N THR A 312 13.61 22.57 -0.69
CA THR A 312 14.19 22.63 -2.05
C THR A 312 15.71 22.44 -2.00
N ARG A 313 16.21 21.81 -0.94
CA ARG A 313 17.63 21.53 -0.72
C ARG A 313 17.79 20.28 0.11
N GLN A 314 18.93 19.62 -0.04
CA GLN A 314 19.31 18.54 0.86
C GLN A 314 19.45 19.09 2.28
N LEU A 315 18.88 18.37 3.25
CA LEU A 315 18.96 18.70 4.66
C LEU A 315 19.81 17.62 5.34
N THR A 316 20.80 18.04 6.13
CA THR A 316 21.66 17.07 6.81
C THR A 316 20.89 16.39 7.95
N CYS A 317 20.54 15.11 7.76
CA CYS A 317 20.02 14.24 8.81
C CYS A 317 21.03 13.12 9.10
N TYR A 318 21.33 12.88 10.38
CA TYR A 318 22.33 11.89 10.81
C TYR A 318 21.77 10.46 10.94
N GLY A 319 20.59 10.19 10.37
CA GLY A 319 19.93 8.89 10.42
C GLY A 319 18.91 8.76 11.56
N SER A 320 18.28 7.59 11.64
CA SER A 320 17.15 7.34 12.53
C SER A 320 17.47 7.41 14.03
N LEU A 321 18.73 7.16 14.42
CA LEU A 321 19.14 7.21 15.83
C LEU A 321 19.44 8.62 16.33
N TYR A 322 19.95 9.48 15.45
CA TYR A 322 20.54 10.79 15.81
C TYR A 322 19.91 11.95 15.03
N CYS A 323 18.65 11.80 14.62
CA CYS A 323 17.94 12.86 13.92
C CYS A 323 17.80 14.12 14.79
N ASN A 324 18.29 15.24 14.25
CA ASN A 324 18.13 16.56 14.84
C ASN A 324 16.82 17.22 14.37
N SER A 325 16.55 18.45 14.82
CA SER A 325 15.41 19.22 14.34
C SER A 325 15.72 19.85 12.98
N HIS A 326 14.80 19.69 12.04
CA HIS A 326 14.88 20.27 10.71
C HIS A 326 13.90 21.42 10.56
N LYS A 327 14.33 22.54 9.97
CA LYS A 327 13.41 23.59 9.54
C LYS A 327 12.91 23.22 8.15
N ILE A 328 11.60 23.11 7.99
CA ILE A 328 10.96 22.78 6.71
C ILE A 328 10.07 23.94 6.25
N CYS A 329 9.64 23.93 4.99
CA CYS A 329 8.77 24.96 4.42
C CYS A 329 9.32 26.40 4.51
N GLN A 330 10.65 26.55 4.61
CA GLN A 330 11.29 27.88 4.68
C GLN A 330 11.32 28.57 3.32
N ASP A 331 11.60 27.79 2.29
CA ASP A 331 11.91 28.31 0.96
C ASP A 331 10.65 28.82 0.25
N GLU A 332 9.48 28.22 0.51
CA GLU A 332 8.22 28.56 -0.17
C GLU A 332 7.53 29.82 0.36
N LEU A 333 7.74 30.12 1.64
CA LEU A 333 7.12 31.26 2.33
C LEU A 333 8.11 32.43 2.50
N GLY A 334 9.37 32.21 2.15
CA GLY A 334 10.38 33.23 2.20
C GLY A 334 10.17 34.26 1.09
N LYS A 335 10.23 35.55 1.44
CA LYS A 335 10.29 36.67 0.47
C LYS A 335 11.46 36.56 -0.54
N ASN A 336 12.38 35.63 -0.32
CA ASN A 336 13.62 35.47 -1.07
C ASN A 336 13.50 34.43 -2.20
N TRP A 337 12.37 33.74 -2.35
CA TRP A 337 12.16 32.86 -3.49
C TRP A 337 11.78 33.69 -4.72
N ASN A 338 12.72 33.82 -5.66
CA ASN A 338 12.55 34.59 -6.90
C ASN A 338 11.99 33.76 -8.07
N GLY A 339 11.77 32.45 -7.91
CA GLY A 339 11.23 31.59 -8.98
C GLY A 339 9.70 31.59 -9.02
N SER A 340 9.10 31.07 -10.10
CA SER A 340 7.65 30.97 -10.15
C SER A 340 7.16 29.82 -9.25
N ARG A 341 5.94 29.95 -8.69
CA ARG A 341 5.27 28.85 -7.98
C ARG A 341 5.12 27.63 -8.88
N SER A 342 4.91 27.83 -10.17
CA SER A 342 4.82 26.77 -11.16
C SER A 342 6.11 25.96 -11.27
N ASP A 343 7.29 26.60 -11.21
CA ASP A 343 8.58 25.90 -11.28
C ASP A 343 8.82 24.99 -10.07
N LEU A 344 8.41 25.47 -8.89
CA LEU A 344 8.47 24.75 -7.63
C LEU A 344 7.58 23.51 -7.66
N GLU A 345 6.34 23.69 -8.13
CA GLU A 345 5.33 22.63 -8.27
C GLU A 345 5.52 21.75 -9.50
N ALA A 346 6.47 22.08 -10.39
CA ALA A 346 6.93 21.24 -11.49
C ALA A 346 8.17 20.40 -11.12
N GLY A 347 8.75 20.62 -9.93
CA GLY A 347 9.93 19.89 -9.46
C GLY A 347 11.21 20.22 -10.23
N LEU A 348 11.26 21.35 -10.95
CA LEU A 348 12.44 21.74 -11.73
C LEU A 348 13.68 21.94 -10.85
N LEU A 349 13.49 22.50 -9.65
CA LEU A 349 14.54 22.62 -8.64
C LEU A 349 15.06 21.27 -8.15
N ASP A 350 14.15 20.34 -7.92
CA ASP A 350 14.50 19.02 -7.41
C ASP A 350 15.40 18.27 -8.40
N ARG A 351 15.14 18.45 -9.71
CA ARG A 351 16.00 17.92 -10.79
C ARG A 351 17.40 18.52 -10.77
N LEU A 352 17.54 19.81 -10.46
CA LEU A 352 18.86 20.47 -10.38
C LEU A 352 19.67 20.02 -9.16
N ILE A 353 19.01 19.65 -8.07
CA ILE A 353 19.68 19.14 -6.87
C ILE A 353 20.18 17.73 -7.11
N TYR A 354 19.39 16.92 -7.82
CA TYR A 354 19.72 15.53 -8.11
C TYR A 354 21.12 15.36 -8.73
N SER A 355 21.45 16.15 -9.75
CA SER A 355 22.77 16.11 -10.40
C SER A 355 23.92 16.57 -9.49
N LYS A 356 23.61 17.20 -8.36
CA LYS A 356 24.55 17.69 -7.36
C LYS A 356 24.60 16.83 -6.10
N ILE A 357 23.77 15.78 -5.98
CA ILE A 357 23.83 14.88 -4.82
C ILE A 357 25.18 14.17 -4.89
N PRO A 358 26.10 14.40 -3.94
CA PRO A 358 27.42 13.80 -4.02
C PRO A 358 27.27 12.27 -4.07
N PRO A 359 28.10 11.59 -4.88
CA PRO A 359 28.21 10.14 -4.77
C PRO A 359 28.52 9.82 -3.32
N GLN A 360 28.00 8.68 -2.86
CA GLN A 360 28.24 8.25 -1.49
C GLN A 360 29.70 8.43 -1.13
N PRO A 361 30.05 9.20 -0.07
CA PRO A 361 31.38 9.08 0.46
C PRO A 361 31.49 7.60 0.79
N ARG A 362 32.31 6.87 0.02
CA ARG A 362 32.73 5.55 0.45
C ARG A 362 33.23 5.80 1.85
N MET A 363 32.59 5.22 2.87
CA MET A 363 33.14 5.21 4.22
C MET A 363 34.43 4.40 4.16
N SER A 364 35.44 4.94 3.48
CA SER A 364 36.81 4.66 3.77
C SER A 364 36.96 5.25 5.15
N TYR A 365 37.23 4.38 6.12
CA TYR A 365 37.72 4.77 7.43
C TYR A 365 39.10 5.43 7.26
N HIS A 366 39.17 6.54 6.52
CA HIS A 366 40.32 7.40 6.55
C HIS A 366 40.18 8.24 7.81
N GLN A 367 41.15 8.05 8.70
CA GLN A 367 41.32 8.82 9.92
C GLN A 367 41.20 10.32 9.59
N PRO A 368 40.54 11.11 10.44
CA PRO A 368 40.44 12.55 10.24
C PRO A 368 41.83 13.16 10.39
N THR A 369 42.51 13.43 9.27
CA THR A 369 43.63 14.36 9.21
C THR A 369 43.10 15.71 8.75
N ASP A 370 43.41 16.73 9.55
CA ASP A 370 43.09 18.17 9.44
C ASP A 370 41.72 18.69 9.93
N PRO A 371 41.68 19.33 11.12
CA PRO A 371 40.50 19.99 11.68
C PRO A 371 40.29 21.44 11.16
N SER A 372 40.80 21.83 10.00
CA SER A 372 40.77 23.22 9.52
C SER A 372 39.61 23.55 8.57
N LEU A 373 38.40 23.02 8.81
CA LEU A 373 37.21 23.42 8.05
C LEU A 373 36.35 24.39 8.87
N GLU A 374 36.26 25.61 8.34
CA GLU A 374 35.56 26.76 8.88
C GLU A 374 34.17 26.40 9.43
N HIS A 375 34.05 26.50 10.75
CA HIS A 375 32.79 26.68 11.43
C HIS A 375 32.14 27.98 10.91
N LEU A 376 31.33 27.86 9.86
CA LEU A 376 30.18 28.74 9.64
C LEU A 376 29.19 28.49 10.78
N ASN A 377 29.59 28.94 11.98
CA ASN A 377 28.70 29.27 13.07
C ASN A 377 27.84 30.42 12.58
N SER A 378 26.85 30.11 11.74
CA SER A 378 25.68 30.95 11.60
C SER A 378 25.13 31.07 13.02
N SER A 379 25.45 32.20 13.65
CA SER A 379 24.87 32.58 14.91
C SER A 379 23.37 32.51 14.68
N PHE A 380 22.74 31.50 15.30
CA PHE A 380 21.30 31.38 15.39
C PHE A 380 20.84 32.55 16.24
N SER A 381 20.82 33.74 15.65
CA SER A 381 20.23 34.93 16.22
C SER A 381 18.76 34.58 16.42
N ALA A 382 18.43 34.27 17.67
CA ALA A 382 17.15 33.79 18.15
C ALA A 382 16.08 34.89 18.11
N LYS A 383 16.06 35.70 17.04
CA LYS A 383 14.86 36.48 16.71
C LYS A 383 13.84 35.46 16.22
N ASN A 384 12.87 35.21 17.10
CA ASN A 384 11.71 34.31 17.00
C ASN A 384 10.98 34.37 15.64
N GLN A 385 11.61 33.92 14.57
CA GLN A 385 10.92 33.66 13.33
C GLN A 385 10.22 32.32 13.50
N HIS A 386 8.89 32.40 13.55
CA HIS A 386 7.95 31.31 13.59
C HIS A 386 8.24 30.33 12.44
N SER A 387 9.10 29.33 12.68
CA SER A 387 9.49 28.33 11.68
C SER A 387 8.74 27.02 11.91
N THR A 388 8.41 26.33 10.83
CA THR A 388 7.92 24.95 10.90
C THR A 388 9.10 24.02 11.17
N ILE A 389 8.99 23.24 12.25
CA ILE A 389 10.07 22.37 12.72
C ILE A 389 9.62 20.92 12.63
N LEU A 390 10.42 20.07 11.98
CA LEU A 390 10.26 18.63 11.95
C LEU A 390 11.29 17.96 12.86
N ARG A 391 10.85 16.97 13.65
CA ARG A 391 11.71 16.10 14.46
C ARG A 391 11.32 14.65 14.27
N PHE A 392 12.31 13.76 14.33
CA PHE A 392 12.10 12.32 14.42
C PHE A 392 12.68 11.75 15.73
N ARG A 393 11.98 10.77 16.30
CA ARG A 393 12.45 9.98 17.44
C ARG A 393 12.22 8.50 17.19
N ARG A 394 13.29 7.71 17.27
CA ARG A 394 13.23 6.26 17.18
C ARG A 394 12.55 5.66 18.41
N SER A 395 11.50 4.87 18.22
CA SER A 395 10.89 4.05 19.27
C SER A 395 10.18 2.83 18.69
N ASP A 396 10.76 1.65 18.84
CA ASP A 396 10.22 0.38 18.33
C ASP A 396 8.96 -0.06 19.09
N SER A 397 8.99 0.10 20.41
CA SER A 397 7.85 -0.25 21.26
C SER A 397 6.79 0.85 21.34
N LEU A 398 7.10 2.04 20.81
CA LEU A 398 6.35 3.27 21.03
C LEU A 398 6.12 3.58 22.52
N TRP A 399 7.00 3.14 23.44
CA TRP A 399 6.77 3.27 24.88
C TRP A 399 6.85 4.72 25.37
N GLY A 400 5.71 5.27 25.82
CA GLY A 400 5.57 6.66 26.26
C GLY A 400 5.77 6.91 27.76
N SER A 401 6.83 6.39 28.37
CA SER A 401 7.12 6.68 29.80
C SER A 401 7.40 8.18 30.03
N SER A 402 6.96 8.70 31.18
CA SER A 402 7.26 10.06 31.62
C SER A 402 8.68 10.26 32.15
N THR A 403 9.40 9.17 32.46
CA THR A 403 10.76 9.19 32.99
C THR A 403 11.74 8.69 31.93
N SER A 404 12.74 9.50 31.59
CA SER A 404 13.81 9.13 30.65
C SER A 404 14.73 8.01 31.16
N SER A 405 14.71 7.73 32.46
CA SER A 405 15.48 6.66 33.11
C SER A 405 14.76 5.31 33.13
N HIS A 406 13.59 5.19 32.49
CA HIS A 406 12.87 3.92 32.40
C HIS A 406 13.71 2.86 31.68
N SER A 407 13.75 1.62 32.19
CA SER A 407 14.61 0.54 31.67
C SER A 407 14.42 0.23 30.18
N ARG A 408 13.23 0.46 29.64
CA ARG A 408 12.94 0.33 28.19
C ARG A 408 13.72 1.31 27.29
N PHE A 409 14.26 2.39 27.84
CA PHE A 409 15.14 3.33 27.13
C PHE A 409 16.62 2.96 27.25
N ASP A 410 16.94 1.86 27.94
CA ASP A 410 18.30 1.32 27.97
C ASP A 410 18.67 0.82 26.55
N PRO A 411 19.81 1.24 25.99
CA PRO A 411 20.26 0.79 24.67
C PRO A 411 20.54 -0.71 24.58
N THR A 412 20.47 -1.46 25.69
CA THR A 412 20.62 -2.93 25.74
C THR A 412 19.32 -3.66 26.06
N TRP A 413 18.19 -2.93 26.16
CA TRP A 413 16.91 -3.53 26.51
C TRP A 413 16.45 -4.57 25.49
N ILE A 414 16.09 -5.76 25.98
CA ILE A 414 15.56 -6.86 25.21
C ILE A 414 14.08 -7.00 25.51
N HIS A 415 13.25 -6.99 24.48
CA HIS A 415 11.82 -7.09 24.62
C HIS A 415 11.43 -8.48 25.18
N PRO A 416 10.75 -8.55 26.34
CA PRO A 416 10.59 -9.81 27.08
C PRO A 416 9.75 -10.87 26.35
N ASN A 417 8.90 -10.44 25.41
CA ASN A 417 8.03 -11.33 24.64
C ASN A 417 8.63 -11.83 23.32
N THR A 418 9.67 -11.16 22.81
CA THR A 418 10.27 -11.49 21.50
C THR A 418 11.73 -11.95 21.63
N GLY A 419 12.42 -11.57 22.71
CA GLY A 419 13.85 -11.81 22.86
C GLY A 419 14.71 -10.97 21.91
N ILE A 420 14.11 -9.97 21.26
CA ILE A 420 14.76 -9.08 20.30
C ILE A 420 14.97 -7.73 20.98
N LYS A 421 16.11 -7.11 20.66
CA LYS A 421 16.49 -5.81 21.15
C LYS A 421 15.62 -4.73 20.48
N ASP A 422 14.95 -3.92 21.29
CA ASP A 422 14.26 -2.73 20.79
C ASP A 422 15.14 -1.50 20.97
N ILE A 423 14.99 -0.53 20.08
CA ILE A 423 15.61 0.78 20.17
C ILE A 423 14.53 1.80 20.51
N ASN A 424 14.66 2.41 21.69
CA ASN A 424 13.72 3.41 22.18
C ASN A 424 14.45 4.65 22.72
N ASN A 425 14.27 5.78 22.06
CA ASN A 425 14.66 7.09 22.57
C ASN A 425 13.53 7.64 23.44
N HIS A 426 13.85 8.38 24.50
CA HIS A 426 12.83 9.09 25.25
C HIS A 426 12.26 10.27 24.42
N TRP A 427 10.96 10.26 24.16
CA TRP A 427 10.33 11.20 23.21
C TRP A 427 9.10 11.95 23.76
N LEU A 428 8.56 11.56 24.93
CA LEU A 428 7.32 12.15 25.46
C LEU A 428 7.46 13.66 25.76
N ALA A 429 8.64 14.11 26.19
CA ALA A 429 8.89 15.54 26.41
C ALA A 429 8.85 16.36 25.11
N ASP A 430 9.33 15.79 24.00
CA ASP A 430 9.23 16.40 22.68
C ASP A 430 7.79 16.39 22.19
N ALA A 431 7.05 15.29 22.45
CA ALA A 431 5.64 15.18 22.11
C ALA A 431 4.83 16.30 22.76
N LYS A 432 4.99 16.56 24.07
CA LYS A 432 4.26 17.65 24.77
C LYS A 432 4.51 19.05 24.19
N ARG A 433 5.62 19.26 23.46
CA ARG A 433 5.99 20.54 22.85
C ARG A 433 5.59 20.64 21.38
N SER A 434 5.04 19.58 20.80
CA SER A 434 4.67 19.52 19.39
C SER A 434 3.20 19.86 19.18
N ASN A 435 2.89 20.48 18.05
CA ASN A 435 1.52 20.77 17.63
C ASN A 435 0.90 19.60 16.85
N LEU A 436 1.74 18.90 16.09
CA LEU A 436 1.40 17.72 15.31
C LEU A 436 2.32 16.57 15.72
N ILE A 437 1.73 15.44 16.10
CA ILE A 437 2.45 14.19 16.35
C ILE A 437 1.98 13.16 15.33
N ILE A 438 2.91 12.55 14.60
CA ILE A 438 2.63 11.41 13.73
C ILE A 438 3.20 10.17 14.43
N LEU A 439 2.34 9.20 14.66
CA LEU A 439 2.67 7.97 15.38
C LEU A 439 2.42 6.77 14.48
N SER A 440 3.29 5.79 14.62
CA SER A 440 2.97 4.41 14.30
C SER A 440 3.73 3.49 15.23
N ARG A 441 3.30 2.24 15.30
CA ARG A 441 4.05 1.19 15.94
C ARG A 441 4.18 0.00 14.99
N PRO A 442 5.42 -0.44 14.70
CA PRO A 442 5.63 -1.59 13.82
C PRO A 442 5.06 -2.87 14.44
N PRO A 443 4.84 -3.92 13.63
CA PRO A 443 4.61 -5.25 14.13
C PRO A 443 5.71 -5.74 15.06
N LEU A 444 5.32 -6.56 16.04
CA LEU A 444 6.32 -7.19 16.88
C LEU A 444 7.10 -8.20 16.04
N PRO A 445 8.44 -8.26 16.16
CA PRO A 445 9.18 -9.26 15.44
C PRO A 445 8.85 -10.65 15.99
N MET A 446 8.87 -11.66 15.11
CA MET A 446 8.65 -13.05 15.52
C MET A 446 9.61 -13.42 16.66
N PRO A 447 9.11 -13.85 17.83
CA PRO A 447 9.94 -14.28 18.95
C PRO A 447 11.00 -15.29 18.54
N ILE A 448 12.21 -15.09 19.05
CA ILE A 448 13.28 -16.08 18.86
C ILE A 448 12.92 -17.39 19.58
N PRO A 449 13.40 -18.55 19.11
CA PRO A 449 13.00 -19.87 19.64
C PRO A 449 13.12 -19.99 21.17
N SER A 450 14.20 -19.44 21.75
CA SER A 450 14.44 -19.46 23.20
C SER A 450 13.48 -18.60 24.02
N TYR A 451 12.72 -17.72 23.37
CA TYR A 451 11.73 -16.84 23.97
C TYR A 451 10.29 -17.22 23.65
N MET A 452 10.02 -18.17 22.73
CA MET A 452 8.65 -18.58 22.38
C MET A 452 7.85 -19.08 23.58
N THR A 453 8.49 -19.82 24.50
CA THR A 453 7.84 -20.29 25.75
C THR A 453 7.65 -19.18 26.79
N LYS A 454 8.32 -18.04 26.61
CA LYS A 454 8.22 -16.84 27.45
C LYS A 454 7.41 -15.72 26.80
N SER A 455 6.97 -15.89 25.56
CA SER A 455 6.06 -14.99 24.88
C SER A 455 4.77 -14.85 25.68
N PHE A 456 4.07 -13.72 25.52
CA PHE A 456 2.82 -13.40 26.23
C PHE A 456 2.96 -13.12 27.74
N ARG A 457 4.17 -12.81 28.21
CA ARG A 457 4.36 -12.17 29.51
C ARG A 457 3.76 -10.78 29.48
N ARG A 458 2.74 -10.60 30.31
CA ARG A 458 2.12 -9.30 30.56
C ARG A 458 3.17 -8.35 31.14
N PRO A 459 3.32 -7.13 30.59
CA PRO A 459 4.18 -6.12 31.19
C PRO A 459 3.75 -5.84 32.62
N LYS A 460 4.69 -5.90 33.57
CA LYS A 460 4.40 -5.70 35.01
C LYS A 460 3.92 -4.28 35.30
N GLU A 461 4.30 -3.34 34.44
CA GLU A 461 4.02 -1.92 34.53
C GLU A 461 2.56 -1.58 34.14
N LEU A 462 1.88 -2.48 33.43
CA LEU A 462 0.51 -2.28 32.98
C LEU A 462 -0.48 -2.77 34.02
N ARG A 463 -1.43 -1.91 34.39
CA ARG A 463 -2.45 -2.25 35.40
C ARG A 463 -3.38 -3.34 34.87
N SER A 464 -3.65 -4.35 35.70
CA SER A 464 -4.51 -5.51 35.37
C SER A 464 -5.87 -5.12 34.78
N LYS A 465 -6.45 -4.00 35.22
CA LYS A 465 -7.74 -3.48 34.72
C LYS A 465 -7.77 -3.15 33.22
N HIS A 466 -6.63 -2.82 32.62
CA HIS A 466 -6.55 -2.54 31.17
C HIS A 466 -6.60 -3.82 30.33
N PHE A 467 -6.47 -4.99 30.95
CA PHE A 467 -6.54 -6.29 30.28
C PHE A 467 -7.92 -6.94 30.40
N GLY A 468 -8.96 -6.17 30.73
CA GLY A 468 -10.32 -6.70 30.90
C GLY A 468 -10.85 -7.41 29.64
N TYR A 469 -10.54 -6.88 28.45
CA TYR A 469 -10.90 -7.49 27.16
C TYR A 469 -10.31 -8.90 26.98
N LEU A 470 -9.13 -9.19 27.57
CA LEU A 470 -8.51 -10.50 27.47
C LEU A 470 -9.28 -11.58 28.24
N LYS A 471 -10.14 -11.23 29.21
CA LYS A 471 -10.92 -12.23 29.97
C LYS A 471 -11.84 -13.06 29.08
N HIS A 472 -12.31 -12.48 27.96
CA HIS A 472 -13.18 -13.14 27.01
C HIS A 472 -12.39 -13.93 25.93
N ILE A 473 -11.13 -13.55 25.71
CA ILE A 473 -10.31 -14.03 24.58
C ILE A 473 -9.30 -15.10 25.03
N SER A 474 -8.82 -15.02 26.27
CA SER A 474 -7.69 -15.80 26.79
C SER A 474 -8.09 -17.11 27.49
N ARG A 475 -9.26 -17.70 27.18
CA ARG A 475 -9.70 -18.98 27.78
C ARG A 475 -9.00 -20.22 27.19
N ASP A 476 -8.03 -20.04 26.31
CA ASP A 476 -7.31 -21.15 25.67
C ASP A 476 -6.05 -21.50 26.50
N ASP A 477 -6.26 -22.22 27.60
CA ASP A 477 -5.26 -22.48 28.65
C ASP A 477 -4.15 -23.50 28.26
N GLY A 478 -4.17 -24.02 27.02
CA GLY A 478 -3.30 -25.12 26.58
C GLY A 478 -2.20 -24.76 25.58
N TRP A 479 -1.93 -23.47 25.34
CA TRP A 479 -1.06 -23.08 24.23
C TRP A 479 0.43 -23.27 24.54
N SER A 480 1.01 -24.38 24.06
CA SER A 480 2.45 -24.59 23.94
C SER A 480 2.81 -24.83 22.49
N ILE A 481 3.46 -23.87 21.83
CA ILE A 481 4.07 -24.13 20.52
C ILE A 481 5.47 -24.70 20.74
N PRO A 482 5.77 -25.92 20.27
CA PRO A 482 7.14 -26.37 20.18
C PRO A 482 7.86 -25.51 19.12
N ALA A 483 8.88 -24.74 19.52
CA ALA A 483 9.58 -23.84 18.61
C ALA A 483 10.07 -24.54 17.32
N HIS A 484 10.43 -25.82 17.43
CA HIS A 484 10.86 -26.65 16.31
C HIS A 484 9.76 -26.89 15.24
N GLU A 485 8.47 -26.77 15.59
CA GLU A 485 7.37 -26.88 14.62
C GLU A 485 7.25 -25.63 13.74
N LEU A 486 7.61 -24.45 14.25
CA LEU A 486 7.58 -23.20 13.48
C LEU A 486 8.79 -23.05 12.55
N GLU A 487 9.90 -23.73 12.85
CA GLU A 487 11.15 -23.64 12.08
C GLU A 487 11.29 -24.69 10.98
N LYS A 488 10.62 -25.85 11.09
CA LYS A 488 10.70 -26.88 10.06
C LYS A 488 9.94 -26.45 8.82
N GLU A 489 10.63 -26.36 7.68
CA GLU A 489 10.01 -26.23 6.37
C GLU A 489 9.13 -27.47 6.12
N GLY A 490 7.81 -27.26 6.05
CA GLY A 490 6.81 -28.32 5.90
C GLY A 490 5.66 -28.18 6.91
N GLY A 491 4.52 -28.81 6.64
CA GLY A 491 3.33 -28.72 7.51
C GLY A 491 2.58 -27.39 7.40
N GLY A 492 2.60 -26.77 6.21
CA GLY A 492 2.13 -25.40 5.96
C GLY A 492 0.77 -25.09 6.58
N LYS A 493 -0.17 -26.04 6.55
CA LYS A 493 -1.48 -25.92 7.20
C LYS A 493 -1.43 -25.67 8.72
N ARG A 494 -0.76 -26.56 9.47
CA ARG A 494 -0.69 -26.49 10.94
C ARG A 494 0.16 -25.30 11.38
N VAL A 495 1.30 -25.08 10.73
CA VAL A 495 2.17 -23.94 11.01
C VAL A 495 1.43 -22.63 10.78
N THR A 496 0.69 -22.50 9.68
CA THR A 496 -0.09 -21.28 9.41
C THR A 496 -1.17 -21.05 10.46
N GLU A 497 -1.90 -22.09 10.85
CA GLU A 497 -2.91 -21.98 11.92
C GLU A 497 -2.26 -21.46 13.23
N LEU A 498 -1.10 -21.99 13.58
CA LEU A 498 -0.33 -21.55 14.74
C LEU A 498 0.13 -20.10 14.61
N LEU A 499 0.61 -19.68 13.42
CA LEU A 499 1.01 -18.30 13.17
C LEU A 499 -0.14 -17.31 13.28
N ILE A 500 -1.34 -17.65 12.78
CA ILE A 500 -2.54 -16.82 12.94
C ILE A 500 -2.89 -16.65 14.41
N LYS A 501 -2.93 -17.75 15.17
CA LYS A 501 -3.19 -17.73 16.61
C LYS A 501 -2.12 -16.89 17.35
N MET A 502 -0.86 -17.06 16.99
CA MET A 502 0.27 -16.36 17.58
C MET A 502 0.24 -14.86 17.29
N ALA A 503 0.02 -14.45 16.03
CA ALA A 503 -0.05 -13.06 15.62
C ALA A 503 -1.21 -12.35 16.31
N LYS A 504 -2.39 -12.98 16.34
CA LYS A 504 -3.56 -12.49 17.10
C LYS A 504 -3.20 -12.24 18.57
N ARG A 505 -2.60 -13.22 19.25
CA ARG A 505 -2.22 -13.08 20.67
C ARG A 505 -1.15 -12.01 20.86
N MET A 506 -0.17 -11.90 19.98
CA MET A 506 0.90 -10.88 20.09
C MET A 506 0.31 -9.48 19.96
N VAL A 507 -0.62 -9.30 19.01
CA VAL A 507 -1.33 -8.05 18.83
C VAL A 507 -2.19 -7.72 20.04
N LEU A 508 -3.00 -8.66 20.53
CA LEU A 508 -3.96 -8.40 21.60
C LEU A 508 -3.34 -8.37 23.01
N GLU A 509 -2.33 -9.20 23.30
CA GLU A 509 -1.78 -9.36 24.65
C GLU A 509 -0.50 -8.56 24.91
N VAL A 510 0.18 -8.10 23.85
CA VAL A 510 1.47 -7.41 23.96
C VAL A 510 1.43 -6.05 23.27
N TRP A 511 1.14 -6.02 21.97
CA TRP A 511 1.17 -4.78 21.19
C TRP A 511 0.09 -3.78 21.65
N LEU A 512 -1.17 -4.19 21.69
CA LEU A 512 -2.31 -3.32 22.02
C LEU A 512 -2.23 -2.70 23.43
N PRO A 513 -1.93 -3.45 24.50
CA PRO A 513 -1.77 -2.87 25.84
C PRO A 513 -0.72 -1.75 25.91
N GLU A 514 0.40 -1.96 25.21
CA GLU A 514 1.51 -1.01 25.18
C GLU A 514 1.16 0.23 24.32
N VAL A 515 0.44 0.06 23.21
CA VAL A 515 -0.13 1.19 22.45
C VAL A 515 -1.10 1.99 23.32
N LEU A 516 -2.04 1.31 23.98
CA LEU A 516 -3.01 1.94 24.88
C LEU A 516 -2.33 2.73 26.00
N TYR A 517 -1.30 2.16 26.62
CA TYR A 517 -0.49 2.87 27.62
C TYR A 517 0.05 4.18 27.07
N THR A 518 0.67 4.16 25.90
CA THR A 518 1.21 5.37 25.27
C THR A 518 0.13 6.37 24.90
N LEU A 519 -1.00 5.93 24.34
CA LEU A 519 -2.12 6.81 24.01
C LEU A 519 -2.70 7.47 25.27
N PHE A 520 -2.82 6.75 26.38
CA PHE A 520 -3.24 7.34 27.65
C PHE A 520 -2.23 8.36 28.21
N GLN A 521 -0.92 8.13 28.04
CA GLN A 521 0.10 9.10 28.43
C GLN A 521 0.00 10.38 27.61
N LEU A 522 -0.16 10.24 26.28
CA LEU A 522 -0.35 11.35 25.36
C LEU A 522 -1.66 12.10 25.56
N ARG A 523 -2.70 11.42 26.04
CA ARG A 523 -3.99 12.03 26.36
C ARG A 523 -4.16 12.36 27.85
N SER A 524 -3.09 12.30 28.64
CA SER A 524 -3.12 12.71 30.05
C SER A 524 -3.45 14.20 30.19
N SER A 525 -3.82 14.64 31.40
CA SER A 525 -4.15 16.06 31.68
C SER A 525 -2.98 17.02 31.42
N SER A 526 -1.75 16.51 31.37
CA SER A 526 -0.55 17.30 31.14
C SER A 526 -0.26 17.62 29.66
N SER A 527 -1.02 17.03 28.73
CA SER A 527 -0.83 17.24 27.30
C SER A 527 -1.66 18.42 26.79
N PRO A 528 -1.17 19.19 25.80
CA PRO A 528 -1.94 20.30 25.21
C PRO A 528 -3.28 19.80 24.66
N ILE A 529 -4.36 20.54 24.95
CA ILE A 529 -5.72 20.15 24.55
C ILE A 529 -5.85 20.13 23.03
N ASP A 530 -5.22 21.07 22.33
CA ASP A 530 -5.30 21.22 20.87
C ASP A 530 -4.18 20.47 20.11
N GLN A 531 -3.56 19.46 20.73
CA GLN A 531 -2.52 18.68 20.07
C GLN A 531 -3.12 17.68 19.08
N LEU A 532 -2.82 17.88 17.80
CA LEU A 532 -3.16 16.93 16.75
C LEU A 532 -2.22 15.73 16.81
N ILE A 533 -2.80 14.55 16.89
CA ILE A 533 -2.10 13.27 16.79
C ILE A 533 -2.68 12.56 15.58
N VAL A 534 -1.84 12.06 14.69
CA VAL A 534 -2.23 11.28 13.52
C VAL A 534 -1.63 9.88 13.67
N TRP A 535 -2.46 8.86 13.53
CA TRP A 535 -1.99 7.48 13.48
C TRP A 535 -1.77 7.07 12.04
N ARG A 536 -0.55 6.68 11.70
CA ARG A 536 -0.21 6.14 10.39
C ARG A 536 -0.37 4.61 10.45
N GLY A 537 -1.23 4.03 9.62
CA GLY A 537 -1.40 2.57 9.54
C GLY A 537 -0.14 1.91 9.01
N GLU A 538 0.17 0.69 9.49
CA GLU A 538 1.27 -0.12 8.96
C GLU A 538 0.97 -0.66 7.56
N TRP A 539 1.96 -1.15 6.82
CA TRP A 539 1.73 -1.81 5.53
C TRP A 539 2.37 -3.19 5.51
N ARG A 540 1.85 -4.09 4.68
CA ARG A 540 2.34 -5.47 4.58
C ARG A 540 3.63 -5.58 3.77
N SER A 541 4.34 -6.68 3.99
CA SER A 541 5.50 -7.09 3.23
C SER A 541 5.12 -8.16 2.22
N HIS A 542 5.29 -7.89 0.94
CA HIS A 542 4.94 -8.87 -0.08
C HIS A 542 5.85 -10.11 -0.01
N PRO A 543 5.29 -11.32 0.09
CA PRO A 543 6.08 -12.52 0.36
C PRO A 543 6.78 -13.07 -0.90
N ASP A 544 6.39 -12.59 -2.09
CA ASP A 544 7.07 -12.85 -3.35
C ASP A 544 8.26 -11.90 -3.62
N CYS A 545 8.49 -10.90 -2.77
CA CYS A 545 9.68 -10.05 -2.84
C CYS A 545 10.99 -10.88 -2.74
N SER A 546 11.01 -11.96 -1.95
CA SER A 546 12.18 -12.83 -1.84
C SER A 546 12.34 -13.84 -2.98
N LEU A 547 11.31 -14.08 -3.79
CA LEU A 547 11.33 -15.12 -4.83
C LEU A 547 12.10 -14.70 -6.09
N LEU A 548 12.30 -13.40 -6.28
CA LEU A 548 12.87 -12.86 -7.52
C LEU A 548 14.35 -13.18 -7.70
N SER A 549 15.09 -13.38 -6.61
CA SER A 549 16.53 -13.68 -6.69
C SER A 549 16.83 -14.98 -7.42
N ASP A 550 15.89 -15.93 -7.41
CA ASP A 550 16.08 -17.25 -8.02
C ASP A 550 15.52 -17.32 -9.46
N SER A 551 14.51 -16.50 -9.78
CA SER A 551 13.88 -16.49 -11.11
C SER A 551 14.58 -15.58 -12.13
N GLU A 552 15.19 -14.47 -11.71
CA GLU A 552 15.92 -13.59 -12.63
C GLU A 552 17.13 -14.27 -13.28
N GLN A 553 17.74 -15.25 -12.60
CA GLN A 553 18.80 -16.09 -13.20
C GLN A 553 18.29 -17.02 -14.32
N ARG A 554 16.98 -17.30 -14.38
CA ARG A 554 16.39 -18.20 -15.40
C ARG A 554 15.70 -17.47 -16.55
N LEU A 555 15.44 -16.16 -16.40
CA LEU A 555 14.81 -15.32 -17.43
C LEU A 555 15.73 -14.98 -18.61
N SER A 556 16.99 -15.40 -18.59
CA SER A 556 17.90 -15.38 -19.75
C SER A 556 17.58 -16.43 -20.81
N SER A 557 16.55 -17.26 -20.63
CA SER A 557 16.01 -18.14 -21.66
C SER A 557 14.58 -17.72 -22.01
N PRO A 558 14.33 -17.17 -23.21
CA PRO A 558 12.97 -16.85 -23.66
C PRO A 558 12.20 -18.14 -23.80
N VAL A 559 11.41 -18.50 -22.79
CA VAL A 559 10.45 -19.60 -22.90
C VAL A 559 9.31 -19.10 -23.78
N SER A 560 9.31 -19.59 -25.00
CA SER A 560 8.36 -19.29 -26.06
C SER A 560 6.96 -19.80 -25.69
N GLY A 561 6.11 -18.90 -25.21
CA GLY A 561 4.67 -19.13 -25.06
C GLY A 561 4.07 -18.51 -23.82
N LEU A 562 3.38 -17.38 -23.98
CA LEU A 562 2.38 -16.84 -23.03
C LEU A 562 2.85 -16.30 -21.67
N LYS A 563 4.11 -15.86 -21.51
CA LYS A 563 4.39 -14.92 -20.42
C LYS A 563 3.90 -13.54 -20.85
N SER A 564 2.90 -13.00 -20.15
CA SER A 564 2.25 -11.73 -20.50
C SER A 564 3.29 -10.63 -20.74
N ASP A 565 3.08 -9.83 -21.79
CA ASP A 565 3.93 -8.67 -22.12
C ASP A 565 4.19 -7.76 -20.92
N TRP A 566 3.29 -7.75 -19.93
CA TRP A 566 3.42 -7.05 -18.66
C TRP A 566 4.71 -7.36 -17.87
N ASP A 567 4.99 -8.64 -17.60
CA ASP A 567 6.17 -9.05 -16.83
C ASP A 567 7.46 -8.82 -17.62
N THR A 568 7.40 -9.01 -18.94
CA THR A 568 8.52 -8.80 -19.86
C THR A 568 8.86 -7.31 -19.97
N LEU A 569 7.84 -6.45 -20.13
CA LEU A 569 7.96 -5.01 -20.14
C LEU A 569 8.61 -4.51 -18.85
N TRP A 570 8.12 -4.99 -17.70
CA TRP A 570 8.67 -4.62 -16.41
C TRP A 570 10.13 -5.07 -16.30
N ALA A 571 10.42 -6.36 -16.54
CA ALA A 571 11.77 -6.89 -16.45
C ALA A 571 12.82 -6.16 -17.32
N VAL A 572 12.41 -5.65 -18.49
CA VAL A 572 13.29 -4.91 -19.40
C VAL A 572 13.51 -3.45 -18.93
N ARG A 573 12.47 -2.81 -18.39
CA ARG A 573 12.44 -1.35 -18.15
C ARG A 573 12.53 -0.95 -16.67
N SER A 574 12.52 -1.91 -15.74
CA SER A 574 12.42 -1.68 -14.30
C SER A 574 13.76 -1.59 -13.57
N ARG A 575 14.86 -1.12 -14.20
CA ARG A 575 16.12 -0.96 -13.44
C ARG A 575 15.93 0.07 -12.33
N GLY A 576 16.05 -0.36 -11.07
CA GLY A 576 15.74 0.51 -9.92
C GLY A 576 14.24 0.62 -9.61
N ASP A 577 13.40 -0.19 -10.27
CA ASP A 577 12.03 -0.49 -9.87
C ASP A 577 11.97 -1.90 -9.27
N GLY A 578 11.02 -2.12 -8.36
CA GLY A 578 10.73 -3.44 -7.83
C GLY A 578 10.01 -4.32 -8.86
N PRO A 579 9.60 -5.55 -8.49
CA PRO A 579 8.69 -6.35 -9.30
C PRO A 579 7.42 -5.59 -9.70
N ALA A 580 6.82 -5.99 -10.84
CA ALA A 580 5.59 -5.41 -11.33
C ALA A 580 4.47 -5.51 -10.28
N PRO A 581 3.54 -4.54 -10.19
CA PRO A 581 2.41 -4.66 -9.29
C PRO A 581 1.57 -5.90 -9.62
N HIS A 582 0.86 -6.41 -8.63
CA HIS A 582 -0.21 -7.38 -8.85
C HIS A 582 -1.37 -6.71 -9.60
N LEU A 583 -2.01 -7.48 -10.48
CA LEU A 583 -3.21 -7.04 -11.20
C LEU A 583 -4.49 -7.07 -10.34
N ALA A 584 -4.38 -7.49 -9.08
CA ALA A 584 -5.47 -7.55 -8.13
C ALA A 584 -4.95 -7.43 -6.70
N SER A 585 -5.85 -7.13 -5.75
CA SER A 585 -5.53 -7.14 -4.32
C SER A 585 -5.16 -8.56 -3.86
N PRO A 586 -4.08 -8.73 -3.09
CA PRO A 586 -3.71 -10.05 -2.57
C PRO A 586 -4.74 -10.54 -1.54
N THR A 587 -5.16 -11.79 -1.74
CA THR A 587 -5.97 -12.55 -0.79
C THR A 587 -5.08 -13.05 0.36
N LEU A 588 -5.68 -13.41 1.50
CA LEU A 588 -4.99 -14.05 2.61
C LEU A 588 -4.20 -15.29 2.14
N ALA A 589 -4.80 -16.12 1.27
CA ALA A 589 -4.12 -17.28 0.70
C ALA A 589 -2.81 -16.91 -0.01
N SER A 590 -2.82 -15.86 -0.83
CA SER A 590 -1.62 -15.40 -1.53
C SER A 590 -0.58 -14.72 -0.61
N ILE A 591 -1.02 -14.10 0.48
CA ILE A 591 -0.13 -13.53 1.50
C ILE A 591 0.59 -14.65 2.25
N ILE A 592 -0.14 -15.70 2.62
CA ILE A 592 0.42 -16.83 3.37
C ILE A 592 1.25 -17.74 2.46
N PHE A 593 0.75 -18.01 1.25
CA PHE A 593 1.33 -18.94 0.29
C PHE A 593 1.62 -18.21 -1.03
N PRO A 594 2.85 -17.69 -1.22
CA PRO A 594 3.19 -16.86 -2.39
C PRO A 594 3.11 -17.61 -3.73
N SER A 595 3.07 -18.95 -3.67
CA SER A 595 2.86 -19.82 -4.81
C SER A 595 1.41 -19.83 -5.32
N ILE A 596 0.45 -19.33 -4.54
CA ILE A 596 -0.95 -19.16 -4.96
C ILE A 596 -1.05 -17.83 -5.73
N PRO A 597 -1.45 -17.86 -7.02
CA PRO A 597 -1.55 -16.64 -7.81
C PRO A 597 -2.59 -15.65 -7.26
N VAL A 598 -2.21 -14.37 -7.17
CA VAL A 598 -3.06 -13.28 -6.66
C VAL A 598 -4.34 -13.06 -7.48
N HIS A 599 -4.34 -13.39 -8.77
CA HIS A 599 -5.52 -13.21 -9.64
C HIS A 599 -6.62 -14.26 -9.40
N LEU A 600 -6.41 -15.27 -8.56
CA LEU A 600 -7.42 -16.24 -8.17
C LEU A 600 -8.38 -15.66 -7.13
N ASN A 601 -9.08 -14.58 -7.47
CA ASN A 601 -10.14 -13.97 -6.64
C ASN A 601 -11.48 -14.73 -6.72
N ARG A 602 -11.44 -16.02 -7.08
CA ARG A 602 -12.61 -16.90 -7.13
C ARG A 602 -12.64 -17.78 -5.89
N SER A 603 -13.84 -18.22 -5.52
CA SER A 603 -13.97 -19.23 -4.47
C SER A 603 -13.29 -20.54 -4.89
N PHE A 604 -12.84 -21.34 -3.93
CA PHE A 604 -12.16 -22.60 -4.21
C PHE A 604 -13.03 -23.54 -5.06
N GLU A 605 -14.34 -23.54 -4.80
CA GLU A 605 -15.35 -24.35 -5.46
C GLU A 605 -15.58 -23.96 -6.93
N GLU A 606 -15.25 -22.72 -7.32
CA GLU A 606 -15.36 -22.23 -8.70
C GLU A 606 -14.13 -22.54 -9.56
N LEU A 607 -13.05 -23.04 -8.96
CA LEU A 607 -11.82 -23.39 -9.66
C LEU A 607 -11.96 -24.76 -10.34
N ASP A 608 -11.26 -24.94 -11.46
CA ASP A 608 -11.13 -26.26 -12.06
C ASP A 608 -10.28 -27.18 -11.17
N LEU A 609 -10.47 -28.50 -11.33
CA LEU A 609 -9.83 -29.50 -10.48
C LEU A 609 -8.28 -29.43 -10.52
N LEU A 610 -7.68 -29.02 -11.63
CA LEU A 610 -6.22 -28.88 -11.73
C LEU A 610 -5.74 -27.71 -10.87
N THR A 611 -6.40 -26.56 -10.99
CA THR A 611 -6.09 -25.38 -10.19
C THR A 611 -6.34 -25.63 -8.71
N GLN A 612 -7.42 -26.33 -8.33
CA GLN A 612 -7.67 -26.73 -6.94
C GLN A 612 -6.52 -27.59 -6.38
N ASN A 613 -6.07 -28.59 -7.13
CA ASN A 613 -4.95 -29.45 -6.72
C ASN A 613 -3.64 -28.67 -6.60
N GLN A 614 -3.39 -27.71 -7.49
CA GLN A 614 -2.22 -26.83 -7.39
C GLN A 614 -2.27 -25.95 -6.15
N VAL A 615 -3.44 -25.40 -5.81
CA VAL A 615 -3.66 -24.63 -4.59
C VAL A 615 -3.39 -25.49 -3.35
N ILE A 616 -3.96 -26.70 -3.28
CA ILE A 616 -3.73 -27.63 -2.17
C ILE A 616 -2.24 -27.92 -1.98
N ARG A 617 -1.53 -28.27 -3.07
CA ARG A 617 -0.07 -28.51 -3.02
C ARG A 617 0.70 -27.28 -2.56
N SER A 618 0.31 -26.10 -3.02
CA SER A 618 0.96 -24.83 -2.63
C SER A 618 0.80 -24.54 -1.13
N MET A 619 -0.25 -25.05 -0.49
CA MET A 619 -0.51 -24.88 0.94
C MET A 619 0.26 -25.86 1.83
N GLU A 620 0.95 -26.85 1.25
CA GLU A 620 1.73 -27.85 2.00
C GLU A 620 3.04 -27.27 2.56
N THR A 621 3.56 -26.22 1.90
CA THR A 621 4.86 -25.61 2.24
C THR A 621 4.73 -24.12 2.52
N LEU A 622 5.22 -23.70 3.69
CA LEU A 622 5.27 -22.30 4.08
C LEU A 622 6.70 -21.79 3.91
N LYS A 623 6.94 -20.89 2.95
CA LYS A 623 8.30 -20.43 2.59
C LYS A 623 8.89 -19.39 3.54
N SER A 624 8.04 -18.51 4.10
CA SER A 624 8.51 -17.36 4.89
C SER A 624 7.64 -17.12 6.13
N PRO A 625 7.71 -17.98 7.17
CA PRO A 625 6.90 -17.85 8.39
C PRO A 625 6.96 -16.46 9.03
N ARG A 626 8.14 -15.81 9.01
CA ARG A 626 8.36 -14.47 9.59
C ARG A 626 7.59 -13.35 8.85
N ILE A 627 7.56 -13.41 7.52
CA ILE A 627 6.82 -12.42 6.71
C ILE A 627 5.32 -12.62 6.92
N VAL A 628 4.87 -13.88 6.88
CA VAL A 628 3.46 -14.21 7.14
C VAL A 628 3.03 -13.76 8.54
N PHE A 629 3.88 -13.99 9.55
CA PHE A 629 3.65 -13.52 10.90
C PHE A 629 3.54 -11.99 10.98
N HIS A 630 4.48 -11.27 10.38
CA HIS A 630 4.45 -9.80 10.26
C HIS A 630 3.16 -9.31 9.61
N ASP A 631 2.76 -9.87 8.46
CA ASP A 631 1.59 -9.39 7.73
C ASP A 631 0.28 -9.67 8.45
N LEU A 632 0.18 -10.82 9.13
CA LEU A 632 -0.96 -11.12 9.99
C LEU A 632 -1.08 -10.10 11.12
N GLU A 633 0.05 -9.73 11.74
CA GLU A 633 0.07 -8.64 12.74
C GLU A 633 -0.38 -7.31 12.14
N VAL A 634 0.14 -6.90 10.97
CA VAL A 634 -0.27 -5.64 10.29
C VAL A 634 -1.77 -5.61 10.05
N ILE A 635 -2.35 -6.71 9.55
CA ILE A 635 -3.80 -6.82 9.30
C ILE A 635 -4.58 -6.54 10.59
N PHE A 636 -4.23 -7.22 11.68
CA PHE A 636 -4.92 -7.06 12.96
C PHE A 636 -4.70 -5.66 13.57
N GLN A 637 -3.47 -5.14 13.51
CA GLN A 637 -3.11 -3.82 14.05
C GLN A 637 -3.83 -2.68 13.33
N ASN A 638 -3.84 -2.70 11.99
CA ASN A 638 -4.56 -1.72 11.20
C ASN A 638 -6.07 -1.80 11.47
N MET A 639 -6.63 -3.00 11.56
CA MET A 639 -8.05 -3.18 11.89
C MET A 639 -8.40 -2.58 13.27
N ILE A 640 -7.54 -2.79 14.28
CA ILE A 640 -7.70 -2.19 15.61
C ILE A 640 -7.62 -0.67 15.53
N MET A 641 -6.56 -0.12 14.95
CA MET A 641 -6.32 1.33 15.00
C MET A 641 -7.28 2.12 14.14
N LYS A 642 -7.74 1.56 13.03
CA LYS A 642 -8.78 2.16 12.19
C LYS A 642 -10.06 2.44 12.97
N ARG A 643 -10.46 1.54 13.88
CA ARG A 643 -11.67 1.69 14.71
C ARG A 643 -11.41 2.38 16.05
N LEU A 644 -10.24 2.15 16.66
CA LEU A 644 -9.92 2.61 18.01
C LEU A 644 -9.32 4.01 18.04
N ALA A 645 -8.43 4.36 17.11
CA ALA A 645 -7.75 5.67 17.10
C ALA A 645 -8.73 6.86 17.05
N PRO A 646 -9.81 6.83 16.23
CA PRO A 646 -10.80 7.90 16.22
C PRO A 646 -11.44 8.16 17.60
N LYS A 647 -11.58 7.13 18.45
CA LYS A 647 -12.13 7.28 19.81
C LYS A 647 -11.19 8.02 20.76
N PHE A 648 -9.92 8.21 20.39
CA PHE A 648 -8.95 9.09 21.06
C PHE A 648 -8.84 10.47 20.38
N GLY A 649 -9.73 10.80 19.43
CA GLY A 649 -9.60 11.97 18.57
C GLY A 649 -8.36 11.92 17.68
N ILE A 650 -7.97 10.73 17.22
CA ILE A 650 -6.78 10.47 16.41
C ILE A 650 -7.24 9.96 15.05
N PRO A 651 -7.14 10.74 13.95
CA PRO A 651 -7.39 10.22 12.61
C PRO A 651 -6.39 9.12 12.24
N PHE A 652 -6.89 8.10 11.55
CA PHE A 652 -6.11 6.98 11.02
C PHE A 652 -5.86 7.18 9.52
N LEU A 653 -4.60 7.14 9.10
CA LEU A 653 -4.19 7.17 7.70
C LEU A 653 -3.79 5.78 7.24
N ASP A 654 -4.62 5.16 6.40
CA ASP A 654 -4.35 3.84 5.82
C ASP A 654 -3.33 3.96 4.66
N LEU A 655 -2.15 3.38 4.86
CA LEU A 655 -1.13 3.30 3.82
C LEU A 655 -1.02 1.90 3.19
N ASP A 656 -1.66 0.88 3.77
CA ASP A 656 -1.61 -0.50 3.27
C ASP A 656 -2.48 -0.67 2.04
N ASN A 657 -3.73 -0.19 2.10
CA ASN A 657 -4.68 -0.41 1.03
C ASN A 657 -4.26 0.13 -0.36
N PRO A 658 -3.73 1.35 -0.50
CA PRO A 658 -3.27 1.82 -1.81
C PRO A 658 -2.00 1.11 -2.24
N THR A 659 -1.17 0.66 -1.30
CA THR A 659 0.13 0.03 -1.59
C THR A 659 0.07 -1.50 -1.77
N LYS A 660 -1.03 -2.16 -1.38
CA LYS A 660 -1.16 -3.63 -1.31
C LYS A 660 -0.97 -4.42 -2.60
N ILE A 661 -0.90 -3.76 -3.77
CA ILE A 661 -0.60 -4.46 -5.02
C ILE A 661 0.89 -4.42 -5.37
N TRP A 662 1.67 -3.59 -4.70
CA TRP A 662 3.07 -3.37 -5.03
C TRP A 662 3.94 -4.43 -4.36
N ARG A 663 4.39 -5.40 -5.16
CA ARG A 663 5.15 -6.61 -4.76
C ARG A 663 6.48 -6.40 -4.04
N GLY A 664 6.92 -5.17 -3.87
CA GLY A 664 8.09 -4.85 -3.04
C GLY A 664 7.66 -3.94 -1.91
N GLY A 665 8.35 -4.01 -0.77
CA GLY A 665 8.49 -2.84 0.10
C GLY A 665 9.20 -1.75 -0.70
N MET A 666 8.47 -1.09 -1.61
CA MET A 666 8.88 -0.10 -2.60
C MET A 666 10.37 -0.16 -2.97
N ILE A 667 10.66 -1.14 -3.82
CA ILE A 667 11.92 -1.42 -4.55
C ILE A 667 12.98 -2.19 -3.78
N GLY A 668 13.23 -3.40 -4.28
CA GLY A 668 14.31 -4.28 -3.84
C GLY A 668 15.63 -3.54 -3.85
N GLY A 669 16.39 -3.72 -2.77
CA GLY A 669 17.79 -3.32 -2.75
C GLY A 669 18.39 -3.76 -4.09
N SER A 670 18.81 -2.78 -4.89
CA SER A 670 19.58 -3.05 -6.09
C SER A 670 20.69 -3.95 -5.61
N VAL A 671 20.58 -5.26 -5.89
CA VAL A 671 21.67 -6.19 -5.69
C VAL A 671 22.74 -5.50 -6.49
N SER A 672 23.77 -4.97 -5.81
CA SER A 672 24.79 -4.22 -6.49
C SER A 672 25.35 -5.24 -7.48
N PHE A 673 24.95 -5.14 -8.74
CA PHE A 673 25.49 -5.94 -9.83
C PHE A 673 26.87 -5.34 -10.11
N ASP A 674 27.70 -5.29 -9.07
CA ASP A 674 29.13 -5.13 -9.19
C ASP A 674 29.63 -6.49 -9.71
N LYS A 675 29.33 -6.74 -10.99
CA LYS A 675 29.69 -7.93 -11.77
C LYS A 675 31.20 -8.19 -11.72
N ARG A 676 31.99 -7.24 -11.20
CA ARG A 676 33.44 -7.26 -11.12
C ARG A 676 33.99 -8.04 -9.92
N LYS A 677 33.18 -8.43 -8.93
CA LYS A 677 33.65 -9.27 -7.82
C LYS A 677 33.01 -10.66 -7.83
N LYS A 678 33.58 -11.58 -8.63
CA LYS A 678 33.28 -13.04 -8.64
C LYS A 678 33.58 -13.77 -7.31
N LYS A 679 33.80 -13.07 -6.20
CA LYS A 679 33.93 -13.73 -4.89
C LYS A 679 32.52 -14.15 -4.46
N LYS A 680 32.40 -15.35 -3.88
CA LYS A 680 31.16 -15.91 -3.30
C LYS A 680 30.56 -14.94 -2.27
N VAL A 681 29.85 -13.91 -2.72
CA VAL A 681 29.03 -13.07 -1.86
C VAL A 681 27.92 -13.99 -1.38
N LYS A 682 27.87 -14.24 -0.07
CA LYS A 682 26.74 -14.93 0.56
C LYS A 682 25.48 -14.26 0.02
N LYS A 683 24.47 -15.03 -0.41
CA LYS A 683 23.15 -14.51 -0.77
C LYS A 683 22.68 -13.61 0.38
N GLU A 684 22.93 -12.31 0.29
CA GLU A 684 22.33 -11.35 1.20
C GLU A 684 20.86 -11.41 0.88
N PHE A 685 20.07 -11.88 1.85
CA PHE A 685 18.62 -11.96 1.72
C PHE A 685 18.13 -10.58 1.30
N LEU A 686 17.37 -10.50 0.19
CA LEU A 686 16.70 -9.27 -0.19
C LEU A 686 15.91 -8.78 1.02
N ASN A 687 16.28 -7.60 1.52
CA ASN A 687 15.57 -7.00 2.64
C ASN A 687 14.27 -6.41 2.11
N CYS A 688 13.20 -7.21 2.14
CA CYS A 688 11.85 -6.78 1.73
C CYS A 688 11.25 -5.67 2.61
N PHE A 689 11.97 -5.28 3.67
CA PHE A 689 11.64 -4.18 4.56
C PHE A 689 12.43 -2.89 4.25
N GLN A 690 13.34 -2.88 3.26
CA GLN A 690 14.05 -1.68 2.83
C GLN A 690 13.34 -1.02 1.65
N TYR A 691 12.98 0.25 1.83
CA TYR A 691 12.29 1.08 0.84
C TYR A 691 13.27 1.96 0.08
N CYS A 692 13.11 1.99 -1.24
CA CYS A 692 13.40 3.17 -2.03
C CYS A 692 12.12 3.97 -2.27
N PHE A 693 12.15 5.21 -1.83
CA PHE A 693 11.16 6.18 -2.28
C PHE A 693 11.65 6.77 -3.64
N PRO A 694 10.81 7.48 -4.44
CA PRO A 694 9.38 7.73 -4.23
C PRO A 694 8.56 6.44 -4.31
N SER A 695 7.39 6.44 -3.66
CA SER A 695 6.49 5.29 -3.75
C SER A 695 6.03 5.07 -5.18
N PRO A 696 5.81 3.82 -5.62
CA PRO A 696 5.11 3.56 -6.85
C PRO A 696 3.86 4.41 -6.96
N GLY A 697 3.84 5.21 -8.02
CA GLY A 697 2.77 6.10 -8.41
C GLY A 697 2.29 7.09 -7.36
N ARG A 698 3.20 7.57 -6.50
CA ARG A 698 2.92 8.54 -5.45
C ARG A 698 1.85 8.08 -4.44
N SER A 699 1.57 6.77 -4.32
CA SER A 699 0.56 6.27 -3.39
C SER A 699 0.82 6.70 -1.96
N VAL A 700 2.05 6.55 -1.48
CA VAL A 700 2.39 6.91 -0.10
C VAL A 700 2.30 8.42 0.05
N GLU A 701 2.76 9.21 -0.92
CA GLU A 701 2.59 10.67 -0.89
C GLU A 701 1.13 11.10 -0.84
N ASP A 702 0.28 10.60 -1.73
CA ASP A 702 -1.12 10.99 -1.81
C ASP A 702 -1.93 10.48 -0.59
N SER A 703 -1.58 9.30 -0.07
CA SER A 703 -2.26 8.71 1.09
C SER A 703 -1.79 9.31 2.41
N PHE A 704 -0.48 9.53 2.55
CA PHE A 704 0.11 10.11 3.75
C PHE A 704 0.07 11.65 3.74
N LEU A 705 0.79 12.30 2.82
CA LEU A 705 0.85 13.77 2.76
C LEU A 705 -0.50 14.34 2.34
N GLY A 706 -1.15 13.72 1.35
CA GLY A 706 -2.49 14.11 0.92
C GLY A 706 -3.56 13.78 1.96
N GLY A 707 -3.39 12.75 2.78
CA GLY A 707 -4.25 12.48 3.94
C GLY A 707 -4.04 13.51 5.05
N LEU A 708 -2.78 13.85 5.35
CA LEU A 708 -2.41 14.86 6.33
C LEU A 708 -2.96 16.25 5.96
N LEU A 709 -2.85 16.63 4.68
CA LEU A 709 -3.43 17.86 4.16
C LEU A 709 -4.96 17.90 4.38
N LYS A 710 -5.68 16.81 4.10
CA LYS A 710 -7.13 16.72 4.34
C LYS A 710 -7.52 16.84 5.81
N ILE A 711 -6.66 16.38 6.72
CA ILE A 711 -6.88 16.47 8.18
C ILE A 711 -6.65 17.91 8.68
N LEU A 712 -5.66 18.61 8.11
CA LEU A 712 -5.26 19.94 8.55
C LEU A 712 -6.17 21.07 8.05
N GLN A 713 -6.92 20.80 7.00
CA GLN A 713 -7.96 21.67 6.44
C GLN A 713 -9.29 21.38 7.10
#